data_AF-A0A6G3QEF3-F1
#
_entry.id   AF-A0A6G3QEF3-F1
#
_cell.length_a   1.000
_cell.length_b   1.000
_cell.length_c   1.000
_cell.angle_alpha   90.00
_cell.angle_beta   90.00
_cell.angle_gamma   90.00
#
_symmetry.space_group_name_H-M   'P 1'
#
loop_
_entity.id
_entity.type
_entity.pdbx_description
1 polymer ?
#
loop_
_entity_poly.entity_id
_entity_poly.type
_entity_poly.pdbx_seq_one_letter_code
_entity_poly.pdbx_strand_id
1 'polypeptide(L)'
;MSPSRFGAEWIVGRDRELALLADLVNEVTAEPADPPGPLPGVLVVTGGPGGGKSVLLDAAGRTALGAGMRVLRCRGCEGESGLPFAGLHQLLRPVLDLASELPVRQRAALLGVFGLDPEQAQDTVPDPLLTSLGALTLLSDAASRGPLLLVIDDAHWLDVGTLDVLAFVARRLEGEPVAMVLAARDNAVPRQFARERRQLTVEPLAPAAAGRLLDLQPEPPVGRARSRVLEQAAGVPLALVELTRAISRDPAAGQDGATDALPLTDRLEAIFAADLPELPAPTRRLLLLAAAAETAELPVILSAAGDTAAPVDWRPAELAGLVRIDDGRLHFRHPLIRSAVYQSASYAERHAAHTALADVLAGDPDQRAWHRAAAVSGVDEEAAQGLEDSAQRAQRRGGYAGAATALERAARLSPDPDVRSRRLVRAATMAMYAGHPRWVSELAMRVLTLTDDPDVLAEASLRAGWALAVTTRFEDALGFLLPVAEAAVETDPVLALDALGTATTPAYHSGDPAFRERIQRITERVPPQDDEGGRVWALAGCDPVGNREQALALLSGTDWTEDPPGLLPGAAQDQRLSRLVVVGAAAWVLDETAEAVRLLGAALDHLRRSPTAGANATVANALGLALYESGSWTQARTVFDESYRTAAEAGLEIVAAGSPVTGATILALRGDTEAARAAVQRAVHGIDLPNSRSLQVRTHYALGAAALAEGDHAAAYTRFRAVYTQDAEPGPVHFHASDYYLADLTAVAVRTGRADEVRRIVDATRRRLAAGVISARLDAVLHRADALLSEGDEAEEHFTAALADPAGEQWLFERALVRLDFAEWLRRRRRSMEARPQLAAALDAFERVGARPWTERARAELRAAGVTPSSSAPRDVLAELTPQQLQIARLAAAGLTNREIGERIFLSPRTVGFHLYRIFPKLGITGRAQLRDALPEPSESLDRTPGP
;
A
#
# COMPACT_ATOMS: atom_id res chain seq x y z
N MET A 1 10.55 -9.58 -27.31
CA MET A 1 9.34 -10.43 -27.27
C MET A 1 8.19 -9.64 -27.90
N SER A 2 7.47 -10.21 -28.86
CA SER A 2 6.46 -9.51 -29.66
C SER A 2 5.17 -9.26 -28.84
N PRO A 3 4.53 -8.08 -28.93
CA PRO A 3 3.38 -7.69 -28.10
C PRO A 3 2.07 -8.44 -28.39
N SER A 4 2.03 -9.36 -29.35
CA SER A 4 0.80 -10.00 -29.85
C SER A 4 0.28 -11.22 -29.06
N ARG A 5 0.77 -11.49 -27.84
CA ARG A 5 0.41 -12.71 -27.07
C ARG A 5 -0.40 -12.53 -25.78
N PHE A 6 -0.77 -11.32 -25.36
CA PHE A 6 -1.44 -11.14 -24.07
C PHE A 6 -2.97 -11.30 -24.16
N GLY A 7 -3.53 -12.30 -23.48
CA GLY A 7 -4.98 -12.54 -23.30
C GLY A 7 -5.72 -11.39 -22.59
N ALA A 8 -7.07 -11.42 -22.57
CA ALA A 8 -7.86 -10.44 -21.81
C ALA A 8 -7.61 -10.50 -20.29
N GLU A 9 -7.13 -11.65 -19.78
CA GLU A 9 -6.73 -11.87 -18.38
C GLU A 9 -5.52 -11.04 -17.91
N TRP A 10 -4.85 -10.29 -18.79
CA TRP A 10 -3.63 -9.53 -18.48
C TRP A 10 -3.81 -8.01 -18.47
N ILE A 11 -5.05 -7.51 -18.61
CA ILE A 11 -5.35 -6.08 -18.58
C ILE A 11 -5.70 -5.66 -17.15
N VAL A 12 -4.88 -4.80 -16.55
CA VAL A 12 -5.03 -4.39 -15.14
C VAL A 12 -5.83 -3.11 -15.01
N GLY A 13 -6.90 -3.13 -14.20
CA GLY A 13 -7.61 -1.92 -13.75
C GLY A 13 -8.40 -1.18 -14.83
N ARG A 14 -8.87 -1.90 -15.86
CA ARG A 14 -9.66 -1.35 -16.99
C ARG A 14 -11.03 -1.99 -17.13
N ASP A 15 -11.60 -2.48 -16.03
CA ASP A 15 -12.83 -3.26 -16.05
C ASP A 15 -14.01 -2.46 -16.64
N ARG A 16 -14.06 -1.15 -16.36
CA ARG A 16 -15.08 -0.24 -16.89
C ARG A 16 -14.93 -0.02 -18.38
N GLU A 17 -13.72 0.26 -18.85
CA GLU A 17 -13.43 0.50 -20.27
C GLU A 17 -13.67 -0.75 -21.10
N LEU A 18 -13.27 -1.92 -20.57
CA LEU A 18 -13.52 -3.22 -21.21
C LEU A 18 -15.02 -3.53 -21.27
N ALA A 19 -15.78 -3.25 -20.21
CA ALA A 19 -17.24 -3.42 -20.22
C ALA A 19 -17.90 -2.56 -21.30
N LEU A 20 -17.55 -1.27 -21.41
CA LEU A 20 -18.11 -0.38 -22.43
C LEU A 20 -17.77 -0.80 -23.87
N LEU A 21 -16.56 -1.32 -24.10
CA LEU A 21 -16.16 -1.85 -25.40
C LEU A 21 -16.88 -3.17 -25.72
N ALA A 22 -17.11 -4.01 -24.71
CA ALA A 22 -17.90 -5.23 -24.86
C ALA A 22 -19.38 -4.91 -25.13
N ASP A 23 -19.94 -3.89 -24.47
CA ASP A 23 -21.31 -3.42 -24.71
C ASP A 23 -21.48 -2.96 -26.17
N LEU A 24 -20.52 -2.22 -26.73
CA LEU A 24 -20.55 -1.82 -28.14
C LEU A 24 -20.54 -3.03 -29.09
N VAL A 25 -19.74 -4.06 -28.79
CA VAL A 25 -19.71 -5.30 -29.58
C VAL A 25 -21.05 -6.02 -29.47
N ASN A 26 -21.60 -6.14 -28.27
CA ASN A 26 -22.86 -6.83 -28.00
C ASN A 26 -24.06 -6.12 -28.62
N GLU A 27 -24.08 -4.77 -28.62
CA GLU A 27 -25.11 -3.93 -29.24
C GLU A 27 -25.29 -4.25 -30.74
N VAL A 28 -24.21 -4.62 -31.45
CA VAL A 28 -24.25 -4.96 -32.88
C VAL A 28 -24.62 -6.43 -33.14
N THR A 29 -24.32 -7.33 -32.19
CA THR A 29 -24.63 -8.77 -32.32
C THR A 29 -25.98 -9.19 -31.75
N ALA A 30 -26.65 -8.32 -30.98
CA ALA A 30 -27.95 -8.60 -30.40
C ALA A 30 -29.05 -8.70 -31.47
N GLU A 31 -30.03 -9.59 -31.28
CA GLU A 31 -31.23 -9.62 -32.13
C GLU A 31 -31.93 -8.25 -32.06
N PRO A 32 -32.43 -7.70 -33.20
CA PRO A 32 -33.06 -6.39 -33.23
C PRO A 32 -34.27 -6.38 -32.29
N ALA A 33 -34.21 -5.54 -31.25
CA ALA A 33 -35.34 -5.31 -30.36
C ALA A 33 -36.48 -4.59 -31.11
N ASP A 34 -37.74 -4.94 -30.80
CA ASP A 34 -38.93 -4.30 -31.37
C ASP A 34 -39.63 -3.43 -30.30
N PRO A 35 -39.69 -2.09 -30.45
CA PRO A 35 -39.21 -1.29 -31.58
C PRO A 35 -37.68 -1.11 -31.56
N PRO A 36 -37.04 -0.91 -32.73
CA PRO A 36 -35.61 -0.69 -32.80
C PRO A 36 -35.25 0.60 -32.06
N GLY A 37 -34.59 0.45 -30.91
CA GLY A 37 -33.87 1.56 -30.28
C GLY A 37 -32.72 2.00 -31.19
N PRO A 38 -32.30 3.28 -31.17
CA PRO A 38 -31.17 3.73 -31.97
C PRO A 38 -29.91 3.00 -31.49
N LEU A 39 -29.22 2.29 -32.39
CA LEU A 39 -27.90 1.71 -32.14
C LEU A 39 -26.83 2.75 -32.54
N PRO A 40 -26.17 3.45 -31.60
CA PRO A 40 -25.02 4.27 -31.93
C PRO A 40 -23.76 3.41 -32.03
N GLY A 41 -23.49 2.90 -33.23
CA GLY A 41 -22.32 2.08 -33.55
C GLY A 41 -20.99 2.84 -33.65
N VAL A 42 -20.80 3.97 -32.96
CA VAL A 42 -19.55 4.75 -33.02
C VAL A 42 -19.09 5.15 -31.62
N LEU A 43 -17.86 4.77 -31.26
CA LEU A 43 -17.21 5.13 -30.01
C LEU A 43 -15.85 5.79 -30.26
N VAL A 44 -15.67 6.99 -29.75
CA VAL A 44 -14.35 7.66 -29.77
C VAL A 44 -13.66 7.45 -28.44
N VAL A 45 -12.51 6.77 -28.47
CA VAL A 45 -11.65 6.51 -27.31
C VAL A 45 -10.55 7.56 -27.28
N THR A 46 -10.55 8.44 -26.29
CA THR A 46 -9.50 9.44 -26.10
C THR A 46 -8.60 9.07 -24.93
N GLY A 47 -7.48 9.77 -24.76
CA GLY A 47 -6.58 9.58 -23.64
C GLY A 47 -5.16 10.04 -23.94
N GLY A 48 -4.36 10.21 -22.89
CA GLY A 48 -2.95 10.58 -23.00
C GLY A 48 -2.10 9.56 -23.78
N PRO A 49 -0.89 9.97 -24.23
CA PRO A 49 0.05 9.07 -24.87
C PRO A 49 0.46 7.94 -23.89
N GLY A 50 0.58 6.71 -24.39
CA GLY A 50 0.94 5.55 -23.56
C GLY A 50 -0.14 5.06 -22.58
N GLY A 51 -1.35 5.66 -22.58
CA GLY A 51 -2.46 5.32 -21.67
C GLY A 51 -3.08 3.93 -21.84
N GLY A 52 -2.73 3.20 -22.91
CA GLY A 52 -3.24 1.84 -23.19
C GLY A 52 -4.40 1.76 -24.20
N LYS A 53 -4.71 2.83 -24.93
CA LYS A 53 -5.80 2.86 -25.93
C LYS A 53 -5.71 1.72 -26.95
N SER A 54 -4.56 1.53 -27.58
CA SER A 54 -4.37 0.44 -28.56
C SER A 54 -4.59 -0.95 -27.96
N VAL A 55 -4.22 -1.16 -26.68
CA VAL A 55 -4.47 -2.43 -25.96
C VAL A 55 -5.97 -2.66 -25.74
N LEU A 56 -6.73 -1.59 -25.44
CA LEU A 56 -8.18 -1.65 -25.33
C LEU A 56 -8.85 -1.94 -26.69
N LEU A 57 -8.38 -1.30 -27.77
CA LEU A 57 -8.84 -1.57 -29.14
C LEU A 57 -8.53 -3.02 -29.56
N ASP A 58 -7.36 -3.55 -29.20
CA ASP A 58 -6.99 -4.97 -29.41
C ASP A 58 -7.89 -5.92 -28.61
N ALA A 59 -8.28 -5.55 -27.39
CA ALA A 59 -9.23 -6.31 -26.59
C ALA A 59 -10.62 -6.32 -27.25
N ALA A 60 -11.13 -5.16 -27.68
CA ALA A 60 -12.40 -5.04 -28.38
C ALA A 60 -12.43 -5.87 -29.67
N GLY A 61 -11.35 -5.83 -30.46
CA GLY A 61 -11.21 -6.66 -31.67
C GLY A 61 -11.27 -8.16 -31.37
N ARG A 62 -10.64 -8.62 -30.28
CA ARG A 62 -10.71 -10.04 -29.86
C ARG A 62 -12.10 -10.42 -29.37
N THR A 63 -12.76 -9.56 -28.60
CA THR A 63 -14.15 -9.78 -28.16
C THR A 63 -15.07 -9.90 -29.38
N ALA A 64 -14.93 -9.01 -30.37
CA ALA A 64 -15.71 -9.04 -31.59
C ALA A 64 -15.48 -10.31 -32.42
N LEU A 65 -14.23 -10.74 -32.58
CA LEU A 65 -13.92 -12.02 -33.23
C LEU A 65 -14.52 -13.22 -32.49
N GLY A 66 -14.50 -13.20 -31.14
CA GLY A 66 -15.14 -14.23 -30.31
C GLY A 66 -16.66 -14.26 -30.44
N ALA A 67 -17.28 -13.11 -30.72
CA ALA A 67 -18.71 -12.96 -31.00
C ALA A 67 -19.08 -13.25 -32.47
N GLY A 68 -18.13 -13.68 -33.30
CA GLY A 68 -18.37 -14.01 -34.71
C GLY A 68 -18.39 -12.81 -35.67
N MET A 69 -18.01 -11.62 -35.21
CA MET A 69 -17.89 -10.44 -36.07
C MET A 69 -16.61 -10.47 -36.90
N ARG A 70 -16.63 -9.78 -38.04
CA ARG A 70 -15.42 -9.51 -38.83
C ARG A 70 -14.82 -8.15 -38.43
N VAL A 71 -13.52 -8.12 -38.20
CA VAL A 71 -12.80 -6.91 -37.76
C VAL A 71 -11.98 -6.33 -38.91
N LEU A 72 -12.22 -5.06 -39.26
CA LEU A 72 -11.42 -4.27 -40.20
C LEU A 72 -10.63 -3.23 -39.43
N ARG A 73 -9.36 -3.02 -39.77
CA ARG A 73 -8.49 -2.11 -39.00
C ARG A 73 -7.64 -1.21 -39.88
N CYS A 74 -7.51 0.04 -39.45
CA CYS A 74 -6.45 0.94 -39.90
C CYS A 74 -5.76 1.60 -38.70
N ARG A 75 -4.54 2.10 -38.94
CA ARG A 75 -3.74 2.80 -37.93
C ARG A 75 -3.11 4.02 -38.57
N GLY A 76 -3.32 5.19 -37.96
CA GLY A 76 -2.66 6.42 -38.38
C GLY A 76 -1.15 6.34 -38.17
N CYS A 77 -0.41 6.89 -39.13
CA CYS A 77 1.04 7.05 -39.07
C CYS A 77 1.39 8.48 -39.48
N GLU A 78 2.23 9.15 -38.69
CA GLU A 78 2.58 10.56 -38.92
C GLU A 78 3.15 10.80 -40.34
N GLY A 79 4.01 9.90 -40.82
CA GLY A 79 4.59 9.99 -42.17
C GLY A 79 3.60 9.79 -43.32
N GLU A 80 2.40 9.28 -43.04
CA GLU A 80 1.34 9.03 -44.04
C GLU A 80 0.21 10.07 -43.96
N SER A 81 0.24 11.00 -43.00
CA SER A 81 -0.79 12.01 -42.81
C SER A 81 -1.00 12.93 -44.03
N GLY A 82 0.03 13.08 -44.87
CA GLY A 82 0.00 13.82 -46.13
C GLY A 82 -0.36 12.98 -47.36
N LEU A 83 -0.57 11.67 -47.24
CA LEU A 83 -0.92 10.77 -48.33
C LEU A 83 -2.44 10.57 -48.39
N PRO A 84 -3.15 11.14 -49.38
CA PRO A 84 -4.61 11.06 -49.43
C PRO A 84 -5.11 9.61 -49.50
N PHE A 85 -6.13 9.30 -48.69
CA PHE A 85 -6.85 8.02 -48.64
C PHE A 85 -6.02 6.78 -48.26
N ALA A 86 -4.80 6.95 -47.74
CA ALA A 86 -3.94 5.85 -47.33
C ALA A 86 -4.57 4.99 -46.22
N GLY A 87 -5.16 5.65 -45.20
CA GLY A 87 -5.86 4.96 -44.12
C GLY A 87 -7.13 4.26 -44.57
N LEU A 88 -7.89 4.87 -45.49
CA LEU A 88 -9.09 4.28 -46.07
C LEU A 88 -8.75 3.02 -46.88
N HIS A 89 -7.70 3.07 -47.69
CA HIS A 89 -7.20 1.90 -48.41
C HIS A 89 -6.82 0.77 -47.45
N GLN A 90 -6.08 1.09 -46.38
CA GLN A 90 -5.71 0.11 -45.35
C GLN A 90 -6.93 -0.56 -44.71
N LEU A 91 -7.96 0.23 -44.36
CA LEU A 91 -9.18 -0.25 -43.73
C LEU A 91 -10.00 -1.16 -44.67
N LEU A 92 -10.18 -0.75 -45.93
CA LEU A 92 -11.04 -1.44 -46.88
C LEU A 92 -10.35 -2.60 -47.59
N ARG A 93 -9.01 -2.66 -47.61
CA ARG A 93 -8.23 -3.71 -48.28
C ARG A 93 -8.77 -5.14 -48.07
N PRO A 94 -9.19 -5.56 -46.85
CA PRO A 94 -9.69 -6.92 -46.64
C PRO A 94 -11.03 -7.22 -47.34
N VAL A 95 -11.80 -6.20 -47.73
CA VAL A 95 -13.13 -6.31 -48.37
C VAL A 95 -13.16 -5.75 -49.79
N LEU A 96 -12.01 -5.36 -50.36
CA LEU A 96 -11.94 -4.77 -51.70
C LEU A 96 -12.37 -5.74 -52.82
N ASP A 97 -12.38 -7.03 -52.59
CA ASP A 97 -12.92 -8.03 -53.52
C ASP A 97 -14.42 -7.80 -53.82
N LEU A 98 -15.15 -7.27 -52.84
CA LEU A 98 -16.56 -6.90 -52.99
C LEU A 98 -16.77 -5.62 -53.81
N ALA A 99 -15.71 -4.86 -54.10
CA ALA A 99 -15.82 -3.62 -54.89
C ALA A 99 -16.34 -3.88 -56.31
N SER A 100 -16.26 -5.12 -56.80
CA SER A 100 -16.83 -5.53 -58.09
C SER A 100 -18.36 -5.48 -58.13
N GLU A 101 -19.03 -5.55 -56.97
CA GLU A 101 -20.48 -5.50 -56.80
C GLU A 101 -21.01 -4.06 -56.71
N LEU A 102 -20.12 -3.08 -56.53
CA LEU A 102 -20.48 -1.66 -56.43
C LEU A 102 -21.01 -1.09 -57.76
N PRO A 103 -21.94 -0.13 -57.71
CA PRO A 103 -22.33 0.68 -58.87
C PRO A 103 -21.11 1.26 -59.58
N VAL A 104 -21.07 1.16 -60.92
CA VAL A 104 -19.90 1.50 -61.77
C VAL A 104 -19.25 2.84 -61.41
N ARG A 105 -20.06 3.88 -61.16
CA ARG A 105 -19.55 5.23 -60.79
C ARG A 105 -18.92 5.29 -59.40
N GLN A 106 -19.47 4.55 -58.43
CA GLN A 106 -18.92 4.47 -57.08
C GLN A 106 -17.66 3.61 -57.05
N ARG A 107 -17.65 2.50 -57.79
CA ARG A 107 -16.47 1.65 -57.99
C ARG A 107 -15.30 2.43 -58.60
N ALA A 108 -15.56 3.15 -59.70
CA ALA A 108 -14.55 3.95 -60.38
C ALA A 108 -13.98 5.06 -59.46
N ALA A 109 -14.84 5.77 -58.71
CA ALA A 109 -14.40 6.77 -57.76
C ALA A 109 -13.54 6.17 -56.61
N LEU A 110 -13.98 5.06 -56.02
CA LEU A 110 -13.28 4.41 -54.90
C LEU A 110 -11.95 3.76 -55.32
N LEU A 111 -11.90 3.05 -56.45
CA LEU A 111 -10.66 2.45 -56.94
C LEU A 111 -9.69 3.50 -57.52
N GLY A 112 -10.22 4.59 -58.09
CA GLY A 112 -9.46 5.71 -58.60
C GLY A 112 -8.65 6.41 -57.50
N VAL A 113 -9.24 6.65 -56.32
CA VAL A 113 -8.51 7.26 -55.18
C VAL A 113 -7.42 6.36 -54.59
N PHE A 114 -7.47 5.04 -54.85
CA PHE A 114 -6.43 4.09 -54.46
C PHE A 114 -5.36 3.86 -55.54
N GLY A 115 -5.51 4.47 -56.72
CA GLY A 115 -4.61 4.26 -57.85
C GLY A 115 -4.69 2.84 -58.44
N LEU A 116 -5.81 2.14 -58.24
CA LEU A 116 -6.03 0.76 -58.69
C LEU A 116 -6.79 0.67 -60.02
N ASP A 117 -7.21 1.80 -60.60
CA ASP A 117 -7.87 1.89 -61.91
C ASP A 117 -6.96 2.65 -62.92
N PRO A 118 -6.22 1.93 -63.78
CA PRO A 118 -5.28 2.54 -64.73
C PRO A 118 -5.95 3.25 -65.91
N GLU A 119 -7.25 3.04 -66.19
CA GLU A 119 -7.94 3.64 -67.34
C GLU A 119 -8.46 5.07 -67.08
N GLN A 120 -8.52 5.51 -65.81
CA GLN A 120 -9.06 6.84 -65.41
C GLN A 120 -8.10 7.72 -64.60
N ALA A 121 -6.87 7.24 -64.35
CA ALA A 121 -5.91 7.86 -63.44
C ALA A 121 -5.33 9.21 -63.90
N GLN A 122 -5.60 9.68 -65.12
CA GLN A 122 -4.90 10.85 -65.69
C GLN A 122 -5.68 12.17 -65.73
N ASP A 123 -7.02 12.20 -65.59
CA ASP A 123 -7.79 13.46 -65.76
C ASP A 123 -9.06 13.63 -64.88
N THR A 124 -9.33 12.75 -63.91
CA THR A 124 -10.56 12.83 -63.11
C THR A 124 -10.30 13.40 -61.71
N VAL A 125 -10.89 14.56 -61.38
CA VAL A 125 -10.89 15.09 -60.00
C VAL A 125 -11.67 14.12 -59.11
N PRO A 126 -11.12 13.65 -57.96
CA PRO A 126 -11.83 12.77 -57.06
C PRO A 126 -13.17 13.39 -56.64
N ASP A 127 -14.28 12.69 -56.88
CA ASP A 127 -15.59 13.09 -56.36
C ASP A 127 -15.69 12.59 -54.90
N PRO A 128 -15.62 13.48 -53.90
CA PRO A 128 -15.59 13.06 -52.51
C PRO A 128 -16.88 12.37 -52.08
N LEU A 129 -18.02 12.75 -52.67
CA LEU A 129 -19.33 12.16 -52.37
C LEU A 129 -19.42 10.74 -52.95
N LEU A 130 -19.01 10.52 -54.19
CA LEU A 130 -19.01 9.18 -54.80
C LEU A 130 -18.01 8.25 -54.11
N THR A 131 -16.87 8.75 -53.67
CA THR A 131 -15.88 7.99 -52.89
C THR A 131 -16.46 7.57 -51.53
N SER A 132 -17.13 8.49 -50.84
CA SER A 132 -17.75 8.23 -49.54
C SER A 132 -18.94 7.26 -49.65
N LEU A 133 -19.76 7.39 -50.70
CA LEU A 133 -20.84 6.46 -51.01
C LEU A 133 -20.30 5.07 -51.36
N GLY A 134 -19.24 4.99 -52.17
CA GLY A 134 -18.60 3.70 -52.50
C GLY A 134 -18.06 2.99 -51.25
N ALA A 135 -17.43 3.72 -50.33
CA ALA A 135 -16.97 3.16 -49.06
C ALA A 135 -18.13 2.71 -48.16
N LEU A 136 -19.20 3.50 -48.05
CA LEU A 136 -20.39 3.13 -47.27
C LEU A 136 -21.05 1.87 -47.84
N THR A 137 -21.34 1.84 -49.15
CA THR A 137 -21.97 0.68 -49.81
C THR A 137 -21.11 -0.57 -49.66
N LEU A 138 -19.78 -0.46 -49.83
CA LEU A 138 -18.88 -1.60 -49.66
C LEU A 138 -18.91 -2.16 -48.23
N LEU A 139 -18.98 -1.29 -47.22
CA LEU A 139 -19.08 -1.67 -45.82
C LEU A 139 -20.45 -2.28 -45.48
N SER A 140 -21.55 -1.71 -45.98
CA SER A 140 -22.90 -2.29 -45.84
C SER A 140 -23.01 -3.65 -46.51
N ASP A 141 -22.47 -3.82 -47.73
CA ASP A 141 -22.46 -5.11 -48.43
C ASP A 141 -21.64 -6.15 -47.66
N ALA A 142 -20.49 -5.75 -47.10
CA ALA A 142 -19.71 -6.61 -46.22
C ALA A 142 -20.47 -6.95 -44.93
N ALA A 143 -21.20 -6.00 -44.35
CA ALA A 143 -21.97 -6.17 -43.12
C ALA A 143 -23.21 -7.07 -43.31
N SER A 144 -23.79 -7.10 -44.51
CA SER A 144 -24.88 -8.02 -44.87
C SER A 144 -24.48 -9.50 -44.79
N ARG A 145 -23.17 -9.80 -44.93
CA ARG A 145 -22.60 -11.14 -44.84
C ARG A 145 -22.22 -11.53 -43.40
N GLY A 146 -22.25 -10.57 -42.47
CA GLY A 146 -21.97 -10.74 -41.05
C GLY A 146 -21.54 -9.42 -40.40
N PRO A 147 -21.80 -9.23 -39.09
CA PRO A 147 -21.54 -7.97 -38.39
C PRO A 147 -20.07 -7.55 -38.44
N LEU A 148 -19.82 -6.25 -38.54
CA LEU A 148 -18.48 -5.67 -38.68
C LEU A 148 -18.08 -4.80 -37.48
N LEU A 149 -16.81 -4.88 -37.10
CA LEU A 149 -16.15 -3.90 -36.23
C LEU A 149 -15.03 -3.20 -36.99
N LEU A 150 -15.13 -1.87 -37.12
CA LEU A 150 -14.10 -1.00 -37.66
C LEU A 150 -13.25 -0.48 -36.50
N VAL A 151 -11.96 -0.81 -36.49
CA VAL A 151 -10.99 -0.36 -35.48
C VAL A 151 -10.06 0.65 -36.10
N ILE A 152 -10.12 1.89 -35.65
CA ILE A 152 -9.28 2.99 -36.13
C ILE A 152 -8.35 3.41 -35.00
N ASP A 153 -7.06 3.09 -35.11
CA ASP A 153 -6.06 3.42 -34.10
C ASP A 153 -5.27 4.67 -34.51
N ASP A 154 -4.84 5.48 -33.53
CA ASP A 154 -4.09 6.72 -33.75
C ASP A 154 -4.69 7.68 -34.82
N ALA A 155 -6.01 7.91 -34.79
CA ALA A 155 -6.75 8.62 -35.84
C ALA A 155 -6.32 10.06 -36.11
N HIS A 156 -5.65 10.70 -35.15
CA HIS A 156 -5.07 12.03 -35.27
C HIS A 156 -3.94 12.12 -36.32
N TRP A 157 -3.38 10.99 -36.74
CA TRP A 157 -2.38 10.90 -37.79
C TRP A 157 -2.92 10.40 -39.14
N LEU A 158 -4.23 10.19 -39.27
CA LEU A 158 -4.83 9.85 -40.56
C LEU A 158 -4.94 11.08 -41.45
N ASP A 159 -4.88 10.85 -42.77
CA ASP A 159 -5.10 11.89 -43.76
C ASP A 159 -6.55 12.42 -43.71
N VAL A 160 -6.71 13.69 -44.08
CA VAL A 160 -8.01 14.39 -44.01
C VAL A 160 -9.08 13.71 -44.87
N GLY A 161 -8.69 13.19 -46.05
CA GLY A 161 -9.61 12.51 -46.96
C GLY A 161 -10.19 11.22 -46.37
N THR A 162 -9.36 10.41 -45.72
CA THR A 162 -9.80 9.23 -44.95
C THR A 162 -10.75 9.65 -43.82
N LEU A 163 -10.40 10.67 -43.03
CA LEU A 163 -11.23 11.12 -41.91
C LEU A 163 -12.61 11.63 -42.36
N ASP A 164 -12.67 12.35 -43.48
CA ASP A 164 -13.93 12.84 -44.05
C ASP A 164 -14.84 11.68 -44.51
N VAL A 165 -14.27 10.66 -45.16
CA VAL A 165 -15.01 9.46 -45.56
C VAL A 165 -15.50 8.67 -44.34
N LEU A 166 -14.65 8.43 -43.33
CA LEU A 166 -15.03 7.71 -42.12
C LEU A 166 -16.12 8.44 -41.34
N ALA A 167 -16.07 9.77 -41.26
CA ALA A 167 -17.10 10.56 -40.61
C ALA A 167 -18.41 10.58 -41.41
N PHE A 168 -18.33 10.53 -42.75
CA PHE A 168 -19.51 10.36 -43.60
C PHE A 168 -20.19 9.01 -43.34
N VAL A 169 -19.41 7.93 -43.24
CA VAL A 169 -19.86 6.57 -42.92
C VAL A 169 -20.47 6.53 -41.52
N ALA A 170 -19.74 7.01 -40.50
CA ALA A 170 -20.17 7.02 -39.10
C ALA A 170 -21.57 7.62 -38.88
N ARG A 171 -21.89 8.73 -39.58
CA ARG A 171 -23.20 9.40 -39.49
C ARG A 171 -24.36 8.62 -40.13
N ARG A 172 -24.07 7.53 -40.85
CA ARG A 172 -25.03 6.73 -41.63
C ARG A 172 -25.00 5.24 -41.27
N LEU A 173 -24.35 4.88 -40.16
CA LEU A 173 -24.34 3.51 -39.63
C LEU A 173 -25.63 3.16 -38.85
N GLU A 174 -26.59 4.08 -38.72
CA GLU A 174 -27.83 3.83 -37.99
C GLU A 174 -28.64 2.72 -38.68
N GLY A 175 -28.82 1.59 -37.99
CA GLY A 175 -29.54 0.41 -38.49
C GLY A 175 -28.67 -0.60 -39.27
N GLU A 176 -27.38 -0.33 -39.45
CA GLU A 176 -26.41 -1.25 -40.06
C GLU A 176 -25.71 -2.09 -38.97
N PRO A 177 -25.38 -3.38 -39.20
CA PRO A 177 -24.66 -4.21 -38.24
C PRO A 177 -23.15 -3.90 -38.25
N VAL A 178 -22.81 -2.63 -38.02
CA VAL A 178 -21.45 -2.09 -38.05
C VAL A 178 -21.18 -1.26 -36.80
N ALA A 179 -20.16 -1.65 -36.03
CA ALA A 179 -19.56 -0.82 -34.99
C ALA A 179 -18.26 -0.18 -35.47
N MET A 180 -17.94 1.00 -34.98
CA MET A 180 -16.74 1.77 -35.24
C MET A 180 -16.14 2.23 -33.92
N VAL A 181 -14.89 1.87 -33.66
CA VAL A 181 -14.11 2.36 -32.51
C VAL A 181 -12.92 3.13 -33.05
N LEU A 182 -12.78 4.38 -32.63
CA LEU A 182 -11.72 5.27 -33.06
C LEU A 182 -10.91 5.78 -31.87
N ALA A 183 -9.59 5.59 -31.87
CA ALA A 183 -8.69 6.08 -30.83
C ALA A 183 -7.95 7.36 -31.26
N ALA A 184 -7.95 8.38 -30.40
CA ALA A 184 -7.20 9.63 -30.61
C ALA A 184 -6.56 10.13 -29.31
N ARG A 185 -5.68 11.14 -29.40
CA ARG A 185 -5.18 11.87 -28.22
C ARG A 185 -6.22 12.91 -27.77
N ASP A 186 -6.29 13.21 -26.48
CA ASP A 186 -7.29 14.14 -25.91
C ASP A 186 -7.28 15.54 -26.55
N ASN A 187 -6.09 16.05 -26.88
CA ASN A 187 -5.90 17.35 -27.51
C ASN A 187 -5.90 17.31 -29.05
N ALA A 188 -6.05 16.13 -29.66
CA ALA A 188 -5.93 15.94 -31.09
C ALA A 188 -7.07 15.09 -31.67
N VAL A 189 -8.26 15.15 -31.07
CA VAL A 189 -9.45 14.52 -31.64
C VAL A 189 -9.74 15.15 -33.01
N PRO A 190 -9.82 14.36 -34.10
CA PRO A 190 -10.14 14.89 -35.42
C PRO A 190 -11.45 15.68 -35.40
N ARG A 191 -11.47 16.86 -36.04
CA ARG A 191 -12.63 17.78 -36.01
C ARG A 191 -13.91 17.12 -36.52
N GLN A 192 -13.79 16.19 -37.46
CA GLN A 192 -14.88 15.43 -38.05
C GLN A 192 -15.65 14.59 -37.01
N PHE A 193 -14.97 14.16 -35.93
CA PHE A 193 -15.49 13.33 -34.85
C PHE A 193 -15.62 14.08 -33.50
N ALA A 194 -15.24 15.36 -33.45
CA ALA A 194 -15.25 16.13 -32.19
C ALA A 194 -16.65 16.34 -31.57
N ARG A 195 -17.72 16.15 -32.35
CA ARG A 195 -19.12 16.28 -31.91
C ARG A 195 -19.80 14.93 -31.61
N GLU A 196 -19.07 13.82 -31.67
CA GLU A 196 -19.65 12.51 -31.39
C GLU A 196 -20.10 12.38 -29.93
N ARG A 197 -21.28 11.77 -29.74
CA ARG A 197 -21.98 11.73 -28.44
C ARG A 197 -21.43 10.68 -27.48
N ARG A 198 -20.80 9.60 -27.99
CA ARG A 198 -20.18 8.54 -27.18
C ARG A 198 -18.66 8.68 -27.24
N GLN A 199 -18.09 9.26 -26.18
CA GLN A 199 -16.65 9.38 -25.98
C GLN A 199 -16.24 8.67 -24.68
N LEU A 200 -15.15 7.91 -24.75
CA LEU A 200 -14.53 7.23 -23.61
C LEU A 200 -13.12 7.79 -23.41
N THR A 201 -12.92 8.59 -22.37
CA THR A 201 -11.59 9.06 -21.97
C THR A 201 -10.89 7.97 -21.15
N VAL A 202 -9.72 7.53 -21.62
CA VAL A 202 -8.85 6.58 -20.92
C VAL A 202 -7.94 7.35 -19.98
N GLU A 203 -8.34 7.40 -18.71
CA GLU A 203 -7.59 8.04 -17.63
C GLU A 203 -6.32 7.25 -17.27
N PRO A 204 -5.33 7.85 -16.59
CA PRO A 204 -4.23 7.10 -15.98
C PRO A 204 -4.73 6.02 -15.01
N LEU A 205 -3.95 4.95 -14.84
CA LEU A 205 -4.29 3.89 -13.88
C LEU A 205 -4.32 4.44 -12.46
N ALA A 206 -5.34 4.02 -11.69
CA ALA A 206 -5.38 4.28 -10.26
C ALA A 206 -4.14 3.69 -9.55
N PRO A 207 -3.66 4.28 -8.42
CA PRO A 207 -2.43 3.85 -7.75
C PRO A 207 -2.35 2.35 -7.47
N ALA A 208 -3.46 1.74 -7.01
CA ALA A 208 -3.52 0.30 -6.75
C ALA A 208 -3.38 -0.55 -8.03
N ALA A 209 -3.92 -0.11 -9.16
CA ALA A 209 -3.78 -0.80 -10.44
C ALA A 209 -2.37 -0.60 -11.04
N ALA A 210 -1.80 0.60 -10.88
CA ALA A 210 -0.41 0.89 -11.26
C ALA A 210 0.57 0.01 -10.49
N GLY A 211 0.41 -0.12 -9.18
CA GLY A 211 1.19 -1.03 -8.33
C GLY A 211 1.09 -2.48 -8.79
N ARG A 212 -0.13 -2.98 -9.06
CA ARG A 212 -0.31 -4.34 -9.60
C ARG A 212 0.35 -4.55 -10.96
N LEU A 213 0.24 -3.59 -11.88
CA LEU A 213 0.90 -3.68 -13.18
C LEU A 213 2.43 -3.74 -13.03
N LEU A 214 2.96 -3.02 -12.05
CA LEU A 214 4.37 -3.03 -11.70
C LEU A 214 4.80 -4.39 -11.13
N ASP A 215 3.97 -5.01 -10.27
CA ASP A 215 4.22 -6.32 -9.68
C ASP A 215 4.21 -7.46 -10.71
N LEU A 216 3.51 -7.27 -11.83
CA LEU A 216 3.49 -8.22 -12.96
C LEU A 216 4.72 -8.13 -13.88
N GLN A 217 5.64 -7.19 -13.64
CA GLN A 217 6.87 -7.12 -14.42
C GLN A 217 7.81 -8.29 -14.04
N PRO A 218 8.67 -8.76 -14.96
CA PRO A 218 9.58 -9.89 -14.66
C PRO A 218 10.52 -9.63 -13.48
N GLU A 219 10.95 -8.37 -13.32
CA GLU A 219 11.78 -7.89 -12.23
C GLU A 219 11.12 -6.64 -11.65
N PRO A 220 10.13 -6.78 -10.75
CA PRO A 220 9.40 -5.64 -10.22
C PRO A 220 10.32 -4.82 -9.30
N PRO A 221 10.38 -3.49 -9.45
CA PRO A 221 11.16 -2.65 -8.55
C PRO A 221 10.50 -2.62 -7.17
N VAL A 222 11.33 -2.54 -6.13
CA VAL A 222 10.92 -2.46 -4.72
C VAL A 222 11.51 -1.22 -4.06
N GLY A 223 10.96 -0.81 -2.91
CA GLY A 223 11.46 0.33 -2.15
C GLY A 223 11.51 1.63 -2.96
N ARG A 224 12.61 2.38 -2.87
CA ARG A 224 12.73 3.72 -3.51
C ARG A 224 12.56 3.69 -5.03
N ALA A 225 13.10 2.66 -5.69
CA ALA A 225 12.96 2.50 -7.14
C ALA A 225 11.49 2.35 -7.54
N ARG A 226 10.70 1.60 -6.74
CA ARG A 226 9.26 1.44 -6.93
C ARG A 226 8.53 2.78 -6.81
N SER A 227 8.76 3.50 -5.71
CA SER A 227 8.11 4.79 -5.45
C SER A 227 8.38 5.79 -6.58
N ARG A 228 9.63 5.86 -7.05
CA ARG A 228 10.02 6.72 -8.18
C ARG A 228 9.34 6.34 -9.49
N VAL A 229 9.23 5.04 -9.80
CA VAL A 229 8.53 4.59 -11.01
C VAL A 229 7.06 4.97 -10.94
N LEU A 230 6.39 4.74 -9.79
CA LEU A 230 4.98 5.06 -9.63
C LEU A 230 4.72 6.57 -9.75
N GLU A 231 5.57 7.38 -9.12
CA GLU A 231 5.49 8.85 -9.16
C GLU A 231 5.71 9.38 -10.59
N GLN A 232 6.81 9.00 -11.25
CA GLN A 232 7.14 9.52 -12.57
C GLN A 232 6.22 8.99 -13.67
N ALA A 233 5.79 7.73 -13.57
CA ALA A 233 4.85 7.18 -14.52
C ALA A 233 3.45 7.79 -14.37
N ALA A 234 3.10 8.30 -13.18
CA ALA A 234 1.81 8.92 -12.89
C ALA A 234 0.59 8.10 -13.40
N GLY A 235 0.67 6.77 -13.26
CA GLY A 235 -0.36 5.84 -13.72
C GLY A 235 -0.38 5.55 -15.22
N VAL A 236 0.53 6.10 -16.03
CA VAL A 236 0.65 5.79 -17.47
C VAL A 236 1.23 4.38 -17.65
N PRO A 237 0.47 3.41 -18.20
CA PRO A 237 0.90 2.00 -18.30
C PRO A 237 2.23 1.82 -19.05
N LEU A 238 2.41 2.52 -20.18
CA LEU A 238 3.66 2.43 -20.95
C LEU A 238 4.87 2.89 -20.12
N ALA A 239 4.71 3.97 -19.35
CA ALA A 239 5.77 4.51 -18.52
C ALA A 239 6.13 3.56 -17.37
N LEU A 240 5.14 2.96 -16.70
CA LEU A 240 5.37 1.94 -15.67
C LEU A 240 6.24 0.78 -16.20
N VAL A 241 5.94 0.30 -17.41
CA VAL A 241 6.68 -0.80 -18.04
C VAL A 241 8.08 -0.36 -18.49
N GLU A 242 8.21 0.76 -19.20
CA GLU A 242 9.50 1.17 -19.75
C GLU A 242 10.48 1.70 -18.68
N LEU A 243 10.00 2.42 -17.65
CA LEU A 243 10.87 2.85 -16.53
C LEU A 243 11.38 1.65 -15.72
N THR A 244 10.54 0.63 -15.50
CA THR A 244 10.96 -0.61 -14.86
C THR A 244 12.08 -1.29 -15.63
N ARG A 245 11.93 -1.40 -16.96
CA ARG A 245 12.97 -1.96 -17.83
C ARG A 245 14.26 -1.15 -17.81
N ALA A 246 14.16 0.18 -17.73
CA ALA A 246 15.32 1.06 -17.65
C ALA A 246 16.12 0.78 -16.36
N ILE A 247 15.45 0.67 -15.22
CA ILE A 247 16.07 0.34 -13.93
C ILE A 247 16.69 -1.07 -13.94
N SER A 248 16.01 -2.07 -14.50
CA SER A 248 16.58 -3.42 -14.62
C SER A 248 17.86 -3.47 -15.45
N ARG A 249 17.96 -2.63 -16.51
CA ARG A 249 19.14 -2.59 -17.38
C ARG A 249 20.31 -1.83 -16.77
N ASP A 250 20.02 -0.78 -16.02
CA ASP A 250 21.01 0.01 -15.32
C ASP A 250 20.53 0.33 -13.89
N PRO A 251 20.82 -0.54 -12.92
CA PRO A 251 20.48 -0.31 -11.52
C PRO A 251 21.17 0.91 -10.90
N ALA A 252 22.22 1.45 -11.55
CA ALA A 252 22.89 2.67 -11.14
C ALA A 252 22.20 3.93 -11.71
N ALA A 253 21.33 3.79 -12.70
CA ALA A 253 20.63 4.92 -13.30
C ALA A 253 19.57 5.49 -12.34
N GLY A 254 19.57 6.83 -12.18
CA GLY A 254 18.75 7.54 -11.19
C GLY A 254 19.44 7.72 -9.83
N GLN A 255 20.74 7.43 -9.74
CA GLN A 255 21.58 7.74 -8.58
C GLN A 255 22.30 9.10 -8.66
N ASP A 256 22.14 9.84 -9.76
CA ASP A 256 22.88 11.08 -10.00
C ASP A 256 22.47 12.23 -9.07
N GLY A 257 21.33 12.14 -8.38
CA GLY A 257 20.95 13.02 -7.26
C GLY A 257 20.80 14.51 -7.57
N ALA A 258 21.18 14.97 -8.77
CA ALA A 258 20.97 16.33 -9.25
C ALA A 258 19.48 16.58 -9.63
N THR A 259 18.79 15.51 -10.05
CA THR A 259 17.33 15.41 -10.15
C THR A 259 16.91 14.01 -9.72
N ASP A 260 15.74 13.87 -9.11
CA ASP A 260 15.15 12.58 -8.74
C ASP A 260 14.62 11.77 -9.96
N ALA A 261 14.91 12.21 -11.20
CA ALA A 261 14.40 11.66 -12.45
C ALA A 261 15.06 10.31 -12.82
N LEU A 262 14.25 9.32 -13.21
CA LEU A 262 14.72 8.04 -13.76
C LEU A 262 15.08 8.23 -15.23
N PRO A 263 16.09 7.50 -15.77
CA PRO A 263 16.40 7.56 -17.20
C PRO A 263 15.15 7.23 -18.02
N LEU A 264 14.83 8.07 -18.99
CA LEU A 264 13.84 7.74 -20.00
C LEU A 264 14.46 6.78 -21.00
N THR A 265 13.67 5.82 -21.46
CA THR A 265 14.04 5.04 -22.65
C THR A 265 13.84 5.89 -23.89
N ASP A 266 14.56 5.58 -24.98
CA ASP A 266 14.37 6.24 -26.30
C ASP A 266 12.89 6.32 -26.71
N ARG A 267 12.11 5.30 -26.31
CA ARG A 267 10.67 5.22 -26.57
C ARG A 267 9.85 6.24 -25.77
N LEU A 268 10.19 6.47 -24.49
CA LEU A 268 9.52 7.50 -23.69
C LEU A 268 9.97 8.90 -24.12
N GLU A 269 11.25 9.06 -24.47
CA GLU A 269 11.78 10.31 -25.00
C GLU A 269 11.08 10.69 -26.32
N ALA A 270 10.96 9.77 -27.28
CA ALA A 270 10.24 10.01 -28.53
C ALA A 270 8.74 10.34 -28.36
N ILE A 271 8.16 10.08 -27.18
CA ILE A 271 6.74 10.37 -26.89
C ILE A 271 6.57 11.69 -26.14
N PHE A 272 7.43 11.95 -25.14
CA PHE A 272 7.29 13.10 -24.23
C PHE A 272 8.26 14.25 -24.53
N ALA A 273 9.21 14.04 -25.44
CA ALA A 273 10.21 15.02 -25.87
C ALA A 273 10.17 15.32 -27.39
N ALA A 274 9.23 14.75 -28.14
CA ALA A 274 9.17 14.84 -29.60
C ALA A 274 9.28 16.28 -30.12
N ASP A 275 8.58 17.21 -29.48
CA ASP A 275 8.48 18.61 -29.91
C ASP A 275 9.66 19.47 -29.40
N LEU A 276 10.49 18.97 -28.46
CA LEU A 276 11.54 19.77 -27.83
C LEU A 276 12.59 20.33 -28.80
N PRO A 277 13.10 19.57 -29.79
CA PRO A 277 14.11 20.08 -30.73
C PRO A 277 13.64 21.27 -31.57
N GLU A 278 12.34 21.36 -31.85
CA GLU A 278 11.75 22.39 -32.71
C GLU A 278 11.47 23.71 -31.98
N LEU A 279 11.50 23.70 -30.64
CA LEU A 279 11.23 24.89 -29.84
C LEU A 279 12.35 25.94 -29.93
N PRO A 280 12.05 27.25 -29.85
CA PRO A 280 13.06 28.31 -29.78
C PRO A 280 14.03 28.12 -28.60
N ALA A 281 15.30 28.51 -28.79
CA ALA A 281 16.33 28.37 -27.75
C ALA A 281 15.99 29.05 -26.40
N PRO A 282 15.39 30.26 -26.34
CA PRO A 282 14.94 30.86 -25.09
C PRO A 282 13.87 30.00 -24.38
N THR A 283 12.92 29.43 -25.12
CA THR A 283 11.89 28.53 -24.59
C THR A 283 12.51 27.25 -24.03
N ARG A 284 13.46 26.63 -24.74
CA ARG A 284 14.15 25.42 -24.24
C ARG A 284 14.95 25.70 -22.96
N ARG A 285 15.61 26.86 -22.87
CA ARG A 285 16.31 27.29 -21.66
C ARG A 285 15.36 27.48 -20.47
N LEU A 286 14.22 28.14 -20.69
CA LEU A 286 13.18 28.29 -19.68
C LEU A 286 12.63 26.94 -19.21
N LEU A 287 12.34 26.03 -20.14
CA LEU A 287 11.91 24.67 -19.84
C LEU A 287 12.97 23.93 -19.02
N LEU A 288 14.26 24.04 -19.36
CA LEU A 288 15.35 23.41 -18.62
C LEU A 288 15.48 23.96 -17.20
N LEU A 289 15.42 25.29 -17.03
CA LEU A 289 15.42 25.92 -15.72
C LEU A 289 14.21 25.46 -14.89
N ALA A 290 13.02 25.40 -15.48
CA ALA A 290 11.84 24.87 -14.83
C ALA A 290 11.92 23.36 -14.53
N ALA A 291 12.63 22.59 -15.36
CA ALA A 291 12.79 21.16 -15.14
C ALA A 291 13.80 20.85 -14.03
N ALA A 292 14.86 21.66 -13.96
CA ALA A 292 15.86 21.62 -12.90
C ALA A 292 15.32 22.19 -11.58
N ALA A 293 14.50 23.26 -11.63
CA ALA A 293 13.86 23.83 -10.46
C ALA A 293 12.86 22.82 -9.87
N GLU A 294 13.03 22.52 -8.58
CA GLU A 294 12.11 21.65 -7.85
C GLU A 294 10.78 22.38 -7.56
N THR A 295 10.85 23.71 -7.46
CA THR A 295 9.70 24.59 -7.30
C THR A 295 9.22 25.15 -8.63
N ALA A 296 7.91 25.02 -8.86
CA ALA A 296 7.19 25.55 -10.01
C ALA A 296 7.08 27.10 -10.03
N GLU A 297 7.84 27.84 -9.24
CA GLU A 297 7.62 29.27 -9.05
C GLU A 297 8.22 30.09 -10.20
N LEU A 298 7.34 30.70 -11.00
CA LEU A 298 7.73 31.46 -12.19
C LEU A 298 8.72 32.60 -11.89
N PRO A 299 8.62 33.35 -10.77
CA PRO A 299 9.59 34.40 -10.44
C PRO A 299 11.02 33.87 -10.26
N VAL A 300 11.19 32.68 -9.69
CA VAL A 300 12.51 32.05 -9.50
C VAL A 300 13.11 31.67 -10.85
N ILE A 301 12.31 31.02 -11.70
CA ILE A 301 12.74 30.57 -13.03
C ILE A 301 13.14 31.76 -13.91
N LEU A 302 12.34 32.83 -13.92
CA LEU A 302 12.64 34.04 -14.69
C LEU A 302 13.86 34.78 -14.13
N SER A 303 14.02 34.84 -12.81
CA SER A 303 15.21 35.44 -12.20
C SER A 303 16.49 34.68 -12.56
N ALA A 304 16.44 33.34 -12.57
CA ALA A 304 17.56 32.50 -12.99
C ALA A 304 17.83 32.58 -14.51
N ALA A 305 16.80 32.85 -15.32
CA ALA A 305 16.98 33.10 -16.75
C ALA A 305 17.69 34.44 -17.03
N GLY A 306 17.50 35.45 -16.17
CA GLY A 306 18.04 36.80 -16.38
C GLY A 306 17.57 37.40 -17.71
N ASP A 307 18.42 38.20 -18.36
CA ASP A 307 18.08 38.87 -19.63
C ASP A 307 17.98 37.92 -20.84
N THR A 308 18.19 36.61 -20.65
CA THR A 308 18.22 35.63 -21.75
C THR A 308 16.84 35.09 -22.15
N ALA A 309 15.81 35.37 -21.36
CA ALA A 309 14.44 35.00 -21.67
C ALA A 309 13.42 35.96 -21.04
N ALA A 310 12.32 36.21 -21.74
CA ALA A 310 11.22 37.04 -21.32
C ALA A 310 9.94 36.20 -21.10
N PRO A 311 8.93 36.72 -20.37
CA PRO A 311 7.66 35.99 -20.16
C PRO A 311 6.96 35.52 -21.46
N VAL A 312 7.16 36.23 -22.57
CA VAL A 312 6.61 35.85 -23.89
C VAL A 312 7.19 34.54 -24.44
N ASP A 313 8.38 34.14 -24.00
CA ASP A 313 9.09 32.94 -24.48
C ASP A 313 8.49 31.64 -23.96
N TRP A 314 7.52 31.69 -23.04
CA TRP A 314 6.73 30.53 -22.61
C TRP A 314 5.67 30.09 -23.63
N ARG A 315 5.20 31.02 -24.48
CA ARG A 315 4.08 30.79 -25.39
C ARG A 315 4.28 29.57 -26.31
N PRO A 316 5.47 29.32 -26.90
CA PRO A 316 5.66 28.12 -27.71
C PRO A 316 5.49 26.82 -26.92
N ALA A 317 5.91 26.77 -25.64
CA ALA A 317 5.77 25.59 -24.79
C ALA A 317 4.31 25.35 -24.35
N GLU A 318 3.54 26.41 -24.11
CA GLU A 318 2.09 26.30 -23.83
C GLU A 318 1.31 25.83 -25.06
N LEU A 319 1.65 26.33 -26.25
CA LEU A 319 1.02 25.92 -27.51
C LEU A 319 1.34 24.47 -27.87
N ALA A 320 2.56 24.01 -27.60
CA ALA A 320 2.94 22.60 -27.70
C ALA A 320 2.31 21.72 -26.60
N GLY A 321 1.66 22.33 -25.60
CA GLY A 321 1.00 21.61 -24.51
C GLY A 321 1.98 20.93 -23.54
N LEU A 322 3.23 21.39 -23.46
CA LEU A 322 4.23 20.83 -22.56
C LEU A 322 4.04 21.31 -21.12
N VAL A 323 3.64 22.56 -20.97
CA VAL A 323 3.43 23.24 -19.69
C VAL A 323 2.09 23.99 -19.66
N ARG A 324 1.62 24.27 -18.46
CA ARG A 324 0.51 25.18 -18.15
C ARG A 324 0.98 26.14 -17.06
N ILE A 325 0.69 27.42 -17.21
CA ILE A 325 1.05 28.43 -16.20
C ILE A 325 -0.25 28.97 -15.58
N ASP A 326 -0.40 28.82 -14.26
CA ASP A 326 -1.53 29.35 -13.51
C ASP A 326 -1.05 29.95 -12.19
N ASP A 327 -1.64 31.07 -11.77
CA ASP A 327 -1.34 31.72 -10.49
C ASP A 327 0.16 31.93 -10.20
N GLY A 328 0.95 32.22 -11.24
CA GLY A 328 2.40 32.41 -11.13
C GLY A 328 3.20 31.11 -10.89
N ARG A 329 2.57 29.95 -11.07
CA ARG A 329 3.19 28.62 -10.98
C ARG A 329 3.15 27.91 -12.33
N LEU A 330 4.24 27.21 -12.64
CA LEU A 330 4.40 26.41 -13.84
C LEU A 330 4.15 24.94 -13.54
N HIS A 331 3.22 24.34 -14.28
CA HIS A 331 2.93 22.92 -14.20
C HIS A 331 3.32 22.24 -15.51
N PHE A 332 4.23 21.27 -15.46
CA PHE A 332 4.38 20.34 -16.57
C PHE A 332 3.10 19.52 -16.70
N ARG A 333 2.57 19.37 -17.92
CA ARG A 333 1.36 18.56 -18.13
C ARG A 333 1.53 17.11 -17.68
N HIS A 334 2.76 16.61 -17.70
CA HIS A 334 3.10 15.27 -17.23
C HIS A 334 4.51 15.24 -16.62
N PRO A 335 4.75 14.51 -15.50
CA PRO A 335 6.08 14.41 -14.89
C PRO A 335 7.19 13.96 -15.86
N LEU A 336 6.88 13.06 -16.79
CA LEU A 336 7.85 12.61 -17.80
C LEU A 336 8.32 13.70 -18.78
N ILE A 337 7.53 14.76 -19.01
CA ILE A 337 7.97 15.89 -19.83
C ILE A 337 9.11 16.62 -19.13
N ARG A 338 9.00 16.83 -17.81
CA ARG A 338 10.07 17.38 -16.98
C ARG A 338 11.35 16.54 -17.10
N SER A 339 11.23 15.22 -16.93
CA SER A 339 12.37 14.30 -17.07
C SER A 339 13.00 14.37 -18.47
N ALA A 340 12.18 14.41 -19.53
CA ALA A 340 12.62 14.52 -20.92
C ALA A 340 13.40 15.81 -21.19
N VAL A 341 12.86 16.95 -20.75
CA VAL A 341 13.53 18.26 -20.87
C VAL A 341 14.90 18.22 -20.19
N TYR A 342 14.96 17.71 -18.96
CA TYR A 342 16.22 17.68 -18.22
C TYR A 342 17.26 16.73 -18.86
N GLN A 343 16.85 15.56 -19.34
CA GLN A 343 17.76 14.56 -19.91
C GLN A 343 18.24 14.90 -21.32
N SER A 344 17.40 15.52 -22.15
CA SER A 344 17.78 15.97 -23.49
C SER A 344 18.81 17.11 -23.48
N ALA A 345 18.87 17.89 -22.39
CA ALA A 345 19.86 18.94 -22.23
C ALA A 345 21.27 18.36 -22.10
N SER A 346 22.25 19.03 -22.70
CA SER A 346 23.66 18.68 -22.54
C SER A 346 24.15 18.88 -21.11
N TYR A 347 25.28 18.25 -20.77
CA TYR A 347 25.93 18.44 -19.47
C TYR A 347 26.18 19.92 -19.14
N ALA A 348 26.68 20.70 -20.12
CA ALA A 348 26.99 22.11 -19.95
C ALA A 348 25.73 22.96 -19.69
N GLU A 349 24.62 22.65 -20.37
CA GLU A 349 23.34 23.34 -20.16
C GLU A 349 22.76 23.05 -18.78
N ARG A 350 22.79 21.78 -18.33
CA ARG A 350 22.34 21.40 -16.98
C ARG A 350 23.17 22.08 -15.91
N HIS A 351 24.49 22.07 -16.04
CA HIS A 351 25.39 22.75 -15.12
C HIS A 351 25.07 24.26 -15.04
N ALA A 352 24.93 24.93 -16.19
CA ALA A 352 24.59 26.35 -16.23
C ALA A 352 23.23 26.65 -15.58
N ALA A 353 22.23 25.78 -15.78
CA ALA A 353 20.92 25.90 -15.16
C ALA A 353 20.98 25.78 -13.62
N HIS A 354 21.69 24.78 -13.11
CA HIS A 354 21.86 24.61 -11.66
C HIS A 354 22.68 25.76 -11.03
N THR A 355 23.72 26.26 -11.68
CA THR A 355 24.45 27.45 -11.21
C THR A 355 23.52 28.66 -11.11
N ALA A 356 22.77 28.95 -12.19
CA ALA A 356 21.86 30.09 -12.20
C ALA A 356 20.75 30.01 -11.13
N LEU A 357 20.21 28.81 -10.89
CA LEU A 357 19.22 28.59 -9.83
C LEU A 357 19.84 28.74 -8.43
N ALA A 358 21.05 28.24 -8.21
CA ALA A 358 21.75 28.41 -6.94
C ALA A 358 22.02 29.88 -6.58
N ASP A 359 22.28 30.73 -7.58
CA ASP A 359 22.59 32.15 -7.36
C ASP A 359 21.37 32.97 -6.92
N VAL A 360 20.17 32.62 -7.41
CA VAL A 360 18.93 33.34 -7.09
C VAL A 360 18.23 32.83 -5.83
N LEU A 361 18.53 31.61 -5.39
CA LEU A 361 17.91 30.95 -4.23
C LEU A 361 18.60 31.29 -2.88
N ALA A 362 19.12 32.51 -2.72
CA ALA A 362 19.76 32.92 -1.46
C ALA A 362 18.81 32.86 -0.24
N GLY A 363 17.50 33.03 -0.45
CA GLY A 363 16.47 32.92 0.59
C GLY A 363 16.02 31.50 0.93
N ASP A 364 16.43 30.49 0.14
CA ASP A 364 16.14 29.07 0.39
C ASP A 364 17.46 28.26 0.42
N PRO A 365 18.07 28.12 1.60
CA PRO A 365 19.37 27.44 1.73
C PRO A 365 19.30 25.94 1.39
N ASP A 366 18.13 25.31 1.49
CA ASP A 366 17.96 23.89 1.17
C ASP A 366 18.02 23.69 -0.35
N GLN A 367 17.17 24.39 -1.12
CA GLN A 367 17.19 24.28 -2.57
C GLN A 367 18.53 24.75 -3.16
N ARG A 368 19.12 25.81 -2.59
CA ARG A 368 20.44 26.30 -3.02
C ARG A 368 21.53 25.24 -2.85
N ALA A 369 21.54 24.48 -1.75
CA ALA A 369 22.51 23.41 -1.52
C ALA A 369 22.40 22.31 -2.59
N TRP A 370 21.17 21.90 -2.93
CA TRP A 370 20.90 20.93 -3.99
C TRP A 370 21.37 21.41 -5.36
N HIS A 371 21.07 22.66 -5.72
CA HIS A 371 21.52 23.23 -6.99
C HIS A 371 23.05 23.37 -7.06
N ARG A 372 23.72 23.80 -5.98
CA ARG A 372 25.19 23.82 -5.93
C ARG A 372 25.78 22.42 -6.11
N ALA A 373 25.27 21.44 -5.37
CA ALA A 373 25.71 20.05 -5.46
C ALA A 373 25.51 19.43 -6.86
N ALA A 374 24.48 19.86 -7.59
CA ALA A 374 24.22 19.44 -8.95
C ALA A 374 25.12 20.13 -10.00
N ALA A 375 25.65 21.32 -9.68
CA ALA A 375 26.59 22.04 -10.53
C ALA A 375 28.06 21.59 -10.36
N VAL A 376 28.36 20.67 -9.44
CA VAL A 376 29.73 20.17 -9.22
C VAL A 376 30.03 18.95 -10.09
N SER A 377 31.17 18.95 -10.81
CA SER A 377 31.62 17.85 -11.69
C SER A 377 32.41 16.73 -10.98
N GLY A 378 32.73 16.88 -9.69
CA GLY A 378 33.59 15.96 -8.94
C GLY A 378 33.32 16.00 -7.43
N VAL A 379 34.38 16.00 -6.62
CA VAL A 379 34.30 16.19 -5.17
C VAL A 379 34.36 17.67 -4.83
N ASP A 380 33.55 18.10 -3.86
CA ASP A 380 33.48 19.47 -3.34
C ASP A 380 32.93 19.43 -1.90
N GLU A 381 33.79 19.76 -0.93
CA GLU A 381 33.44 19.70 0.49
C GLU A 381 32.48 20.80 0.92
N GLU A 382 32.49 21.98 0.29
CA GLU A 382 31.54 23.05 0.61
C GLU A 382 30.13 22.65 0.17
N ALA A 383 30.01 22.06 -1.03
CA ALA A 383 28.74 21.53 -1.52
C ALA A 383 28.26 20.34 -0.68
N ALA A 384 29.17 19.45 -0.26
CA ALA A 384 28.85 18.34 0.63
C ALA A 384 28.33 18.83 2.00
N GLN A 385 28.99 19.81 2.61
CA GLN A 385 28.56 20.39 3.88
C GLN A 385 27.20 21.09 3.76
N GLY A 386 26.95 21.81 2.66
CA GLY A 386 25.65 22.44 2.41
C GLY A 386 24.50 21.44 2.36
N LEU A 387 24.71 20.27 1.74
CA LEU A 387 23.74 19.17 1.73
C LEU A 387 23.58 18.53 3.11
N GLU A 388 24.66 18.36 3.86
CA GLU A 388 24.60 17.84 5.22
C GLU A 388 23.78 18.74 6.15
N ASP A 389 23.95 20.06 6.05
CA ASP A 389 23.14 21.04 6.80
C ASP A 389 21.67 20.98 6.36
N SER A 390 21.41 20.76 5.07
CA SER A 390 20.06 20.53 4.55
C SER A 390 19.45 19.25 5.11
N ALA A 391 20.22 18.17 5.21
CA ALA A 391 19.79 16.92 5.83
C ALA A 391 19.40 17.12 7.31
N GLN A 392 20.18 17.89 8.07
CA GLN A 392 19.87 18.22 9.46
C GLN A 392 18.57 19.03 9.58
N ARG A 393 18.31 19.98 8.67
CA ARG A 393 17.05 20.74 8.62
C ARG A 393 15.86 19.84 8.24
N ALA A 394 16.04 18.95 7.27
CA ALA A 394 15.03 17.97 6.89
C ALA A 394 14.69 17.03 8.06
N GLN A 395 15.70 16.47 8.73
CA GLN A 395 15.55 15.62 9.92
C GLN A 395 14.74 16.31 11.02
N ARG A 396 15.05 17.58 11.35
CA ARG A 396 14.29 18.36 12.35
C ARG A 396 12.81 18.58 12.00
N ARG A 397 12.44 18.45 10.71
CA ARG A 397 11.06 18.51 10.21
C ARG A 397 10.44 17.11 10.03
N GLY A 398 11.12 16.05 10.47
CA GLY A 398 10.74 14.65 10.28
C GLY A 398 11.04 14.10 8.87
N GLY A 399 11.71 14.85 8.01
CA GLY A 399 11.96 14.56 6.60
C GLY A 399 13.05 13.51 6.34
N TYR A 400 12.93 12.29 6.88
CA TYR A 400 14.00 11.28 6.88
C TYR A 400 14.45 10.83 5.48
N ALA A 401 13.53 10.62 4.54
CA ALA A 401 13.89 10.20 3.17
C ALA A 401 14.69 11.29 2.43
N GLY A 402 14.31 12.56 2.63
CA GLY A 402 15.04 13.72 2.11
C GLY A 402 16.42 13.85 2.76
N ALA A 403 16.52 13.66 4.08
CA ALA A 403 17.78 13.69 4.80
C ALA A 403 18.74 12.57 4.34
N ALA A 404 18.25 11.36 4.15
CA ALA A 404 19.02 10.24 3.61
C ALA A 404 19.55 10.55 2.20
N THR A 405 18.71 11.14 1.33
CA THR A 405 19.07 11.53 -0.04
C THR A 405 20.16 12.59 -0.04
N ALA A 406 20.03 13.62 0.81
CA ALA A 406 21.01 14.68 0.98
C ALA A 406 22.36 14.14 1.50
N LEU A 407 22.36 13.29 2.52
CA LEU A 407 23.58 12.70 3.10
C LEU A 407 24.27 11.74 2.12
N GLU A 408 23.52 10.94 1.38
CA GLU A 408 24.11 10.09 0.34
C GLU A 408 24.80 10.93 -0.74
N ARG A 409 24.16 12.02 -1.19
CA ARG A 409 24.76 12.94 -2.17
C ARG A 409 25.96 13.67 -1.58
N ALA A 410 25.90 14.12 -0.33
CA ALA A 410 27.02 14.74 0.38
C ALA A 410 28.22 13.79 0.43
N ALA A 411 28.00 12.51 0.73
CA ALA A 411 29.07 11.51 0.74
C ALA A 411 29.76 11.35 -0.62
N ARG A 412 29.01 11.38 -1.74
CA ARG A 412 29.58 11.33 -3.10
C ARG A 412 30.48 12.53 -3.41
N LEU A 413 30.12 13.70 -2.89
CA LEU A 413 30.87 14.94 -3.07
C LEU A 413 32.04 15.08 -2.08
N SER A 414 32.13 14.21 -1.08
CA SER A 414 33.18 14.27 -0.06
C SER A 414 34.52 13.77 -0.63
N PRO A 415 35.62 14.54 -0.57
CA PRO A 415 36.92 14.08 -1.03
C PRO A 415 37.56 13.05 -0.08
N ASP A 416 37.34 13.21 1.23
CA ASP A 416 37.88 12.33 2.28
C ASP A 416 37.06 11.03 2.42
N PRO A 417 37.67 9.83 2.28
CA PRO A 417 37.01 8.54 2.45
C PRO A 417 36.36 8.31 3.83
N ASP A 418 36.93 8.84 4.91
CA ASP A 418 36.41 8.63 6.27
C ASP A 418 35.17 9.49 6.50
N VAL A 419 35.22 10.77 6.08
CA VAL A 419 34.06 11.67 6.11
C VAL A 419 32.94 11.12 5.22
N ARG A 420 33.28 10.63 4.03
CA ARG A 420 32.36 9.95 3.12
C ARG A 420 31.66 8.77 3.81
N SER A 421 32.43 7.93 4.50
CA SER A 421 31.90 6.74 5.17
C SER A 421 30.95 7.11 6.32
N ARG A 422 31.32 8.09 7.16
CA ARG A 422 30.43 8.60 8.23
C ARG A 422 29.13 9.20 7.66
N ARG A 423 29.20 9.96 6.57
CA ARG A 423 28.00 10.49 5.88
C ARG A 423 27.11 9.38 5.32
N LEU A 424 27.67 8.29 4.76
CA LEU A 424 26.91 7.14 4.29
C LEU A 424 26.22 6.37 5.42
N VAL A 425 26.88 6.18 6.57
CA VAL A 425 26.27 5.53 7.74
C VAL A 425 25.12 6.37 8.30
N ARG A 426 25.28 7.71 8.34
CA ARG A 426 24.17 8.61 8.69
C ARG A 426 23.04 8.56 7.66
N ALA A 427 23.36 8.48 6.37
CA ALA A 427 22.36 8.27 5.33
C ALA A 427 21.59 6.95 5.53
N ALA A 428 22.28 5.87 5.89
CA ALA A 428 21.67 4.57 6.18
C ALA A 428 20.75 4.66 7.41
N THR A 429 21.16 5.40 8.45
CA THR A 429 20.34 5.66 9.63
C THR A 429 19.07 6.46 9.28
N MET A 430 19.17 7.49 8.43
CA MET A 430 17.99 8.23 7.98
C MET A 430 17.07 7.36 7.09
N ALA A 431 17.64 6.51 6.22
CA ALA A 431 16.88 5.59 5.39
C ALA A 431 16.15 4.50 6.22
N MET A 432 16.72 4.11 7.37
CA MET A 432 16.10 3.23 8.36
C MET A 432 14.84 3.87 8.93
N TYR A 433 14.92 5.12 9.41
CA TYR A 433 13.75 5.85 9.92
C TYR A 433 12.72 6.14 8.83
N ALA A 434 13.14 6.28 7.57
CA ALA A 434 12.25 6.38 6.42
C ALA A 434 11.57 5.06 6.03
N GLY A 435 11.96 3.92 6.61
CA GLY A 435 11.36 2.61 6.34
C GLY A 435 11.84 1.95 5.03
N HIS A 436 13.09 2.17 4.61
CA HIS A 436 13.64 1.67 3.35
C HIS A 436 14.79 0.65 3.54
N PRO A 437 14.51 -0.60 3.96
CA PRO A 437 15.54 -1.58 4.34
C PRO A 437 16.53 -1.90 3.22
N ARG A 438 16.07 -1.98 1.96
CA ARG A 438 16.97 -2.19 0.83
C ARG A 438 17.98 -1.06 0.65
N TRP A 439 17.53 0.19 0.81
CA TRP A 439 18.42 1.35 0.72
C TRP A 439 19.41 1.39 1.89
N VAL A 440 18.96 1.03 3.09
CA VAL A 440 19.84 0.85 4.25
C VAL A 440 20.92 -0.19 3.95
N SER A 441 20.55 -1.35 3.41
CA SER A 441 21.49 -2.40 3.03
C SER A 441 22.50 -1.93 1.97
N GLU A 442 22.03 -1.27 0.90
CA GLU A 442 22.90 -0.75 -0.16
C GLU A 442 23.92 0.27 0.37
N LEU A 443 23.50 1.18 1.25
CA LEU A 443 24.40 2.18 1.87
C LEU A 443 25.38 1.54 2.84
N ALA A 444 24.92 0.63 3.71
CA ALA A 444 25.76 -0.06 4.68
C ALA A 444 26.82 -0.93 3.98
N MET A 445 26.44 -1.71 2.97
CA MET A 445 27.38 -2.54 2.22
C MET A 445 28.45 -1.73 1.49
N ARG A 446 28.12 -0.52 0.99
CA ARG A 446 29.11 0.40 0.44
C ARG A 446 30.12 0.82 1.50
N VAL A 447 29.68 1.19 2.70
CA VAL A 447 30.58 1.59 3.80
C VAL A 447 31.54 0.46 4.17
N LEU A 448 31.05 -0.78 4.28
CA LEU A 448 31.87 -1.96 4.59
C LEU A 448 33.00 -2.22 3.59
N THR A 449 32.97 -1.60 2.41
CA THR A 449 34.01 -1.71 1.37
C THR A 449 34.91 -0.46 1.26
N LEU A 450 34.57 0.62 1.96
CA LEU A 450 35.19 1.94 1.78
C LEU A 450 36.12 2.36 2.92
N THR A 451 36.01 1.76 4.10
CA THR A 451 36.78 2.13 5.29
C THR A 451 37.20 0.91 6.10
N ASP A 452 38.30 1.05 6.84
CA ASP A 452 38.79 0.09 7.83
C ASP A 452 38.60 0.61 9.28
N ASP A 453 37.95 1.78 9.46
CA ASP A 453 37.66 2.35 10.78
C ASP A 453 36.68 1.43 11.55
N PRO A 454 37.09 0.84 12.68
CA PRO A 454 36.29 -0.15 13.40
C PRO A 454 34.96 0.42 13.90
N ASP A 455 34.91 1.70 14.28
CA ASP A 455 33.68 2.32 14.81
C ASP A 455 32.66 2.51 13.69
N VAL A 456 33.12 2.96 12.52
CA VAL A 456 32.27 3.15 11.33
C VAL A 456 31.80 1.80 10.77
N LEU A 457 32.66 0.78 10.79
CA LEU A 457 32.29 -0.58 10.40
C LEU A 457 31.26 -1.20 11.35
N ALA A 458 31.35 -0.92 12.65
CA ALA A 458 30.39 -1.38 13.65
C ALA A 458 29.00 -0.76 13.41
N GLU A 459 28.93 0.57 13.20
CA GLU A 459 27.67 1.24 12.86
C GLU A 459 27.09 0.77 11.52
N ALA A 460 27.91 0.59 10.49
CA ALA A 460 27.47 0.07 9.20
C ALA A 460 26.92 -1.37 9.32
N SER A 461 27.59 -2.23 10.10
CA SER A 461 27.16 -3.60 10.37
C SER A 461 25.84 -3.63 11.13
N LEU A 462 25.64 -2.74 12.11
CA LEU A 462 24.37 -2.57 12.80
C LEU A 462 23.23 -2.23 11.82
N ARG A 463 23.45 -1.30 10.89
CA ARG A 463 22.44 -0.93 9.88
C ARG A 463 22.19 -2.05 8.85
N ALA A 464 23.22 -2.76 8.41
CA ALA A 464 23.07 -3.95 7.56
C ALA A 464 22.24 -5.05 8.27
N GLY A 465 22.53 -5.28 9.54
CA GLY A 465 21.78 -6.21 10.40
C GLY A 465 20.31 -5.82 10.55
N TRP A 466 20.02 -4.54 10.81
CA TRP A 466 18.65 -4.03 10.86
C TRP A 466 17.88 -4.26 9.55
N ALA A 467 18.51 -3.97 8.41
CA ALA A 467 17.91 -4.15 7.09
C ALA A 467 17.50 -5.60 6.82
N LEU A 468 18.27 -6.57 7.33
CA LEU A 468 17.97 -8.00 7.25
C LEU A 468 16.96 -8.46 8.32
N ALA A 469 16.97 -7.85 9.50
CA ALA A 469 16.10 -8.22 10.63
C ALA A 469 14.61 -8.06 10.33
N VAL A 470 14.25 -7.20 9.38
CA VAL A 470 12.88 -6.95 8.92
C VAL A 470 12.47 -7.81 7.71
N THR A 471 13.33 -8.75 7.30
CA THR A 471 13.08 -9.80 6.29
C THR A 471 12.95 -11.16 6.98
N THR A 472 12.91 -12.28 6.22
CA THR A 472 13.01 -13.63 6.81
C THR A 472 14.46 -14.14 6.97
N ARG A 473 15.47 -13.29 6.76
CA ARG A 473 16.91 -13.65 6.84
C ARG A 473 17.49 -13.45 8.25
N PHE A 474 16.91 -14.10 9.25
CA PHE A 474 17.25 -13.86 10.66
C PHE A 474 18.70 -14.22 11.03
N GLU A 475 19.21 -15.36 10.54
CA GLU A 475 20.59 -15.79 10.82
C GLU A 475 21.60 -14.81 10.26
N ASP A 476 21.40 -14.33 9.03
CA ASP A 476 22.25 -13.32 8.41
C ASP A 476 22.21 -12.00 9.21
N ALA A 477 21.01 -11.57 9.62
CA ALA A 477 20.85 -10.36 10.45
C ALA A 477 21.64 -10.49 11.76
N LEU A 478 21.49 -11.61 12.46
CA LEU A 478 22.21 -11.89 13.72
C LEU A 478 23.72 -12.03 13.52
N GLY A 479 24.15 -12.52 12.35
CA GLY A 479 25.55 -12.58 11.94
C GLY A 479 26.21 -11.20 11.83
N PHE A 480 25.46 -10.15 11.51
CA PHE A 480 25.95 -8.77 11.56
C PHE A 480 25.84 -8.15 12.96
N LEU A 481 24.75 -8.43 13.70
CA LEU A 481 24.42 -7.70 14.93
C LEU A 481 25.18 -8.21 16.17
N LEU A 482 25.31 -9.52 16.34
CA LEU A 482 25.94 -10.09 17.54
C LEU A 482 27.43 -9.77 17.64
N PRO A 483 28.24 -9.80 16.56
CA PRO A 483 29.64 -9.37 16.64
C PRO A 483 29.80 -7.91 17.06
N VAL A 484 28.92 -7.01 16.59
CA VAL A 484 28.91 -5.59 17.01
C VAL A 484 28.64 -5.49 18.50
N ALA A 485 27.59 -6.17 18.99
CA ALA A 485 27.26 -6.16 20.41
C ALA A 485 28.41 -6.69 21.28
N GLU A 486 29.06 -7.79 20.88
CA GLU A 486 30.16 -8.41 21.61
C GLU A 486 31.42 -7.54 21.68
N ALA A 487 31.78 -6.91 20.56
CA ALA A 487 32.95 -6.04 20.51
C ALA A 487 32.74 -4.74 21.30
N ALA A 488 31.52 -4.21 21.31
CA ALA A 488 31.19 -2.93 21.92
C ALA A 488 30.98 -2.99 23.44
N VAL A 489 30.85 -4.17 24.07
CA VAL A 489 30.53 -4.31 25.51
C VAL A 489 31.42 -3.45 26.41
N GLU A 490 32.72 -3.41 26.14
CA GLU A 490 33.71 -2.72 26.99
C GLU A 490 34.03 -1.30 26.50
N THR A 491 33.88 -1.03 25.21
CA THR A 491 34.32 0.21 24.57
C THR A 491 33.18 1.21 24.36
N ASP A 492 31.99 0.71 23.99
CA ASP A 492 30.77 1.49 23.77
C ASP A 492 29.52 0.69 24.20
N PRO A 493 29.20 0.69 25.51
CA PRO A 493 28.02 -0.01 26.03
C PRO A 493 26.70 0.46 25.41
N VAL A 494 26.60 1.70 24.94
CA VAL A 494 25.37 2.23 24.32
C VAL A 494 25.17 1.59 22.95
N LEU A 495 26.22 1.52 22.12
CA LEU A 495 26.19 0.79 20.85
C LEU A 495 25.91 -0.70 21.07
N ALA A 496 26.47 -1.30 22.13
CA ALA A 496 26.19 -2.69 22.49
C ALA A 496 24.68 -2.91 22.75
N LEU A 497 24.03 -2.01 23.50
CA LEU A 497 22.59 -2.08 23.74
C LEU A 497 21.74 -1.84 22.48
N ASP A 498 22.12 -0.92 21.59
CA ASP A 498 21.42 -0.71 20.31
C ASP A 498 21.49 -1.96 19.42
N ALA A 499 22.68 -2.57 19.35
CA ALA A 499 22.90 -3.83 18.64
C ALA A 499 22.11 -5.00 19.26
N LEU A 500 22.08 -5.12 20.59
CA LEU A 500 21.30 -6.16 21.29
C LEU A 500 19.79 -5.96 21.11
N GLY A 501 19.29 -4.72 21.21
CA GLY A 501 17.89 -4.41 20.96
C GLY A 501 17.49 -4.78 19.52
N THR A 502 18.32 -4.39 18.55
CA THR A 502 18.10 -4.74 17.14
C THR A 502 18.19 -6.26 16.90
N ALA A 503 19.13 -6.97 17.53
CA ALA A 503 19.32 -8.43 17.44
C ALA A 503 18.17 -9.23 18.07
N THR A 504 17.53 -8.68 19.09
CA THR A 504 16.48 -9.40 19.81
C THR A 504 15.24 -9.61 18.95
N THR A 505 14.92 -8.70 18.04
CA THR A 505 13.78 -8.83 17.13
C THR A 505 13.86 -10.07 16.19
N PRO A 506 14.94 -10.28 15.41
CA PRO A 506 15.08 -11.50 14.61
C PRO A 506 15.28 -12.76 15.48
N ALA A 507 15.89 -12.66 16.66
CA ALA A 507 15.98 -13.78 17.60
C ALA A 507 14.59 -14.21 18.14
N TYR A 508 13.73 -13.24 18.48
CA TYR A 508 12.34 -13.50 18.83
C TYR A 508 11.62 -14.19 17.68
N HIS A 509 11.71 -13.64 16.46
CA HIS A 509 10.98 -14.20 15.31
C HIS A 509 11.41 -15.61 14.90
N SER A 510 12.73 -15.88 14.93
CA SER A 510 13.29 -17.21 14.67
C SER A 510 12.94 -18.21 15.78
N GLY A 511 12.86 -17.75 17.03
CA GLY A 511 12.60 -18.60 18.20
C GLY A 511 13.73 -19.59 18.49
N ASP A 512 14.93 -19.36 17.95
CA ASP A 512 16.08 -20.24 18.17
C ASP A 512 16.66 -20.05 19.58
N PRO A 513 16.78 -21.11 20.41
CA PRO A 513 17.33 -21.00 21.75
C PRO A 513 18.79 -20.53 21.76
N ALA A 514 19.63 -20.92 20.79
CA ALA A 514 21.05 -20.58 20.78
C ALA A 514 21.29 -19.06 20.62
N PHE A 515 20.48 -18.40 19.78
CA PHE A 515 20.56 -16.95 19.62
C PHE A 515 20.08 -16.22 20.88
N ARG A 516 18.98 -16.68 21.50
CA ARG A 516 18.46 -16.09 22.75
C ARG A 516 19.47 -16.21 23.89
N GLU A 517 20.05 -17.39 24.11
CA GLU A 517 21.07 -17.63 25.12
C GLU A 517 22.34 -16.80 24.89
N ARG A 518 22.73 -16.57 23.62
CA ARG A 518 23.86 -15.69 23.28
C ARG A 518 23.55 -14.23 23.59
N ILE A 519 22.38 -13.73 23.22
CA ILE A 519 21.95 -12.35 23.53
C ILE A 519 21.92 -12.12 25.05
N GLN A 520 21.37 -13.05 25.82
CA GLN A 520 21.34 -12.97 27.28
C GLN A 520 22.74 -12.84 27.89
N ARG A 521 23.66 -13.74 27.51
CA ARG A 521 25.05 -13.71 28.00
C ARG A 521 25.79 -12.42 27.67
N ILE A 522 25.52 -11.81 26.52
CA ILE A 522 26.12 -10.51 26.18
C ILE A 522 25.48 -9.41 27.03
N THR A 523 24.14 -9.40 27.14
CA THR A 523 23.37 -8.41 27.91
C THR A 523 23.80 -8.34 29.37
N GLU A 524 24.08 -9.50 30.00
CA GLU A 524 24.57 -9.59 31.38
C GLU A 524 25.93 -8.91 31.60
N ARG A 525 26.76 -8.82 30.56
CA ARG A 525 28.10 -8.21 30.62
C ARG A 525 28.09 -6.70 30.38
N VAL A 526 27.03 -6.17 29.76
CA VAL A 526 26.95 -4.73 29.49
C VAL A 526 26.73 -3.97 30.81
N PRO A 527 27.54 -2.96 31.15
CA PRO A 527 27.32 -2.15 32.35
C PRO A 527 26.04 -1.31 32.27
N PRO A 528 25.41 -0.94 33.40
CA PRO A 528 24.19 -0.10 33.40
C PRO A 528 24.41 1.24 32.69
N GLN A 529 23.42 1.68 31.91
CA GLN A 529 23.43 2.91 31.11
C GLN A 529 22.23 3.81 31.47
N ASP A 530 22.28 5.08 31.04
CA ASP A 530 21.14 5.99 31.16
C ASP A 530 19.96 5.58 30.25
N ASP A 531 20.27 4.95 29.11
CA ASP A 531 19.29 4.38 28.17
C ASP A 531 19.30 2.86 28.24
N GLU A 532 18.30 2.29 28.91
CA GLU A 532 18.19 0.85 29.07
C GLU A 532 17.20 0.21 28.08
N GLY A 533 16.67 0.95 27.09
CA GLY A 533 15.62 0.44 26.21
C GLY A 533 16.00 -0.85 25.48
N GLY A 534 17.23 -0.92 24.95
CA GLY A 534 17.79 -2.13 24.34
C GLY A 534 17.92 -3.30 25.32
N ARG A 535 18.29 -3.04 26.58
CA ARG A 535 18.35 -4.05 27.64
C ARG A 535 16.97 -4.57 28.00
N VAL A 536 15.98 -3.69 28.15
CA VAL A 536 14.59 -4.08 28.45
C VAL A 536 14.07 -5.05 27.39
N TRP A 537 14.29 -4.71 26.11
CA TRP A 537 13.89 -5.60 25.02
C TRP A 537 14.69 -6.90 24.99
N ALA A 538 16.01 -6.87 25.16
CA ALA A 538 16.83 -8.09 25.21
C ALA A 538 16.39 -9.07 26.31
N LEU A 539 16.10 -8.55 27.51
CA LEU A 539 15.61 -9.35 28.64
C LEU A 539 14.23 -9.96 28.33
N ALA A 540 13.26 -9.13 27.94
CA ALA A 540 11.88 -9.56 27.68
C ALA A 540 11.74 -10.44 26.45
N GLY A 541 12.38 -10.05 25.34
CA GLY A 541 12.29 -10.73 24.05
C GLY A 541 13.05 -12.05 23.99
N CYS A 542 14.05 -12.28 24.86
CA CYS A 542 14.75 -13.55 24.93
C CYS A 542 14.17 -14.50 25.99
N ASP A 543 13.78 -14.01 27.16
CA ASP A 543 13.17 -14.83 28.22
C ASP A 543 12.22 -14.01 29.10
N PRO A 544 10.95 -13.89 28.69
CA PRO A 544 9.98 -13.03 29.37
C PRO A 544 9.53 -13.54 30.74
N VAL A 545 9.93 -14.75 31.12
CA VAL A 545 9.53 -15.40 32.38
C VAL A 545 10.70 -15.41 33.36
N GLY A 546 11.88 -15.83 32.92
CA GLY A 546 13.09 -15.81 33.74
C GLY A 546 13.55 -14.38 34.08
N ASN A 547 13.41 -13.44 33.15
CA ASN A 547 13.86 -12.05 33.34
C ASN A 547 12.72 -11.06 33.64
N ARG A 548 11.51 -11.55 33.94
CA ARG A 548 10.30 -10.71 34.08
C ARG A 548 10.49 -9.56 35.06
N GLU A 549 10.92 -9.86 36.28
CA GLU A 549 11.04 -8.87 37.35
C GLU A 549 12.04 -7.77 37.00
N GLN A 550 13.20 -8.16 36.45
CA GLN A 550 14.23 -7.22 36.03
C GLN A 550 13.75 -6.34 34.87
N ALA A 551 13.09 -6.92 33.88
CA ALA A 551 12.57 -6.17 32.74
C ALA A 551 11.47 -5.18 33.16
N LEU A 552 10.54 -5.59 34.05
CA LEU A 552 9.48 -4.72 34.57
C LEU A 552 10.00 -3.59 35.47
N ALA A 553 11.02 -3.86 36.28
CA ALA A 553 11.66 -2.84 37.10
C ALA A 553 12.28 -1.73 36.24
N LEU A 554 12.94 -2.09 35.15
CA LEU A 554 13.47 -1.13 34.17
C LEU A 554 12.35 -0.42 33.40
N LEU A 555 11.33 -1.16 32.96
CA LEU A 555 10.17 -0.61 32.24
C LEU A 555 9.46 0.49 33.05
N SER A 556 9.20 0.23 34.33
CA SER A 556 8.42 1.10 35.21
C SER A 556 9.23 2.24 35.83
N GLY A 557 10.56 2.11 35.83
CA GLY A 557 11.48 3.07 36.48
C GLY A 557 11.80 4.31 35.64
N THR A 558 11.24 4.44 34.43
CA THR A 558 11.58 5.52 33.48
C THR A 558 10.34 5.96 32.71
N ASP A 559 10.15 7.27 32.53
CA ASP A 559 9.15 7.77 31.57
C ASP A 559 9.75 7.81 30.16
N TRP A 560 9.45 6.75 29.40
CA TRP A 560 9.94 6.58 28.02
C TRP A 560 9.34 7.57 27.02
N THR A 561 8.35 8.37 27.44
CA THR A 561 7.75 9.39 26.58
C THR A 561 8.39 10.77 26.70
N GLU A 562 9.32 10.98 27.63
CA GLU A 562 10.10 12.21 27.66
C GLU A 562 11.29 12.15 26.70
N ASP A 563 11.75 13.32 26.24
CA ASP A 563 12.94 13.40 25.41
C ASP A 563 14.18 13.12 26.28
N PRO A 564 15.18 12.36 25.77
CA PRO A 564 16.42 12.13 26.51
C PRO A 564 17.11 13.46 26.85
N PRO A 565 17.58 13.66 28.09
CA PRO A 565 18.27 14.88 28.46
C PRO A 565 19.63 14.99 27.73
N GLY A 566 20.03 16.22 27.38
CA GLY A 566 21.37 16.53 26.88
C GLY A 566 21.58 16.37 25.36
N LEU A 567 20.55 16.01 24.59
CA LEU A 567 20.64 15.87 23.14
C LEU A 567 20.07 17.06 22.36
N LEU A 568 20.60 17.30 21.17
CA LEU A 568 20.00 18.22 20.20
C LEU A 568 18.61 17.71 19.79
N PRO A 569 17.62 18.60 19.50
CA PRO A 569 16.23 18.20 19.29
C PRO A 569 16.02 17.07 18.27
N GLY A 570 16.75 17.04 17.15
CA GLY A 570 16.63 15.97 16.15
C GLY A 570 17.18 14.62 16.62
N ALA A 571 18.32 14.62 17.32
CA ALA A 571 18.90 13.40 17.88
C ALA A 571 18.06 12.85 19.05
N ALA A 572 17.51 13.75 19.88
CA ALA A 572 16.59 13.40 20.96
C ALA A 572 15.32 12.72 20.43
N GLN A 573 14.76 13.24 19.33
CA GLN A 573 13.58 12.68 18.67
C GLN A 573 13.84 11.26 18.12
N ASP A 574 14.95 11.09 17.40
CA ASP A 574 15.33 9.79 16.82
C ASP A 574 15.53 8.72 17.91
N GLN A 575 16.26 9.07 18.97
CA GLN A 575 16.49 8.15 20.08
C GLN A 575 15.19 7.84 20.83
N ARG A 576 14.33 8.84 21.06
CA ARG A 576 13.01 8.61 21.66
C ARG A 576 12.17 7.64 20.82
N LEU A 577 12.14 7.82 19.50
CA LEU A 577 11.44 6.90 18.61
C LEU A 577 11.99 5.47 18.75
N SER A 578 13.31 5.28 18.69
CA SER A 578 13.94 3.96 18.87
C SER A 578 13.55 3.31 20.20
N ARG A 579 13.65 4.06 21.31
CA ARG A 579 13.27 3.60 22.67
C ARG A 579 11.80 3.18 22.75
N LEU A 580 10.87 4.00 22.26
CA LEU A 580 9.44 3.69 22.30
C LEU A 580 9.10 2.38 21.59
N VAL A 581 9.80 2.07 20.50
CA VAL A 581 9.60 0.83 19.73
C VAL A 581 10.06 -0.39 20.53
N VAL A 582 11.30 -0.39 21.04
CA VAL A 582 11.85 -1.55 21.75
C VAL A 582 11.19 -1.77 23.11
N VAL A 583 10.90 -0.71 23.85
CA VAL A 583 10.22 -0.78 25.16
C VAL A 583 8.75 -1.13 24.98
N GLY A 584 8.08 -0.60 23.96
CA GLY A 584 6.71 -0.98 23.62
C GLY A 584 6.58 -2.46 23.22
N ALA A 585 7.55 -2.99 22.47
CA ALA A 585 7.62 -4.42 22.16
C ALA A 585 7.87 -5.28 23.42
N ALA A 586 8.74 -4.82 24.33
CA ALA A 586 8.97 -5.48 25.60
C ALA A 586 7.71 -5.51 26.48
N ALA A 587 7.01 -4.37 26.62
CA ALA A 587 5.74 -4.29 27.35
C ALA A 587 4.71 -5.28 26.78
N TRP A 588 4.62 -5.41 25.45
CA TRP A 588 3.73 -6.38 24.81
C TRP A 588 4.09 -7.82 25.18
N VAL A 589 5.37 -8.21 25.04
CA VAL A 589 5.82 -9.57 25.35
C VAL A 589 5.64 -9.92 26.84
N LEU A 590 5.72 -8.93 27.73
CA LEU A 590 5.51 -9.06 29.18
C LEU A 590 4.02 -8.98 29.59
N ASP A 591 3.07 -8.91 28.65
CA ASP A 591 1.63 -8.69 28.89
C ASP A 591 1.26 -7.37 29.59
N GLU A 592 2.15 -6.37 29.61
CA GLU A 592 1.82 -5.00 30.03
C GLU A 592 1.06 -4.30 28.90
N THR A 593 -0.13 -4.82 28.56
CA THR A 593 -0.84 -4.56 27.30
C THR A 593 -1.24 -3.10 27.13
N ALA A 594 -1.76 -2.48 28.20
CA ALA A 594 -2.11 -1.06 28.19
C ALA A 594 -0.88 -0.17 27.91
N GLU A 595 0.26 -0.52 28.50
CA GLU A 595 1.52 0.19 28.32
C GLU A 595 2.09 -0.01 26.91
N ALA A 596 2.02 -1.23 26.39
CA ALA A 596 2.41 -1.54 25.01
C ALA A 596 1.60 -0.71 23.99
N VAL A 597 0.26 -0.65 24.16
CA VAL A 597 -0.61 0.16 23.29
C VAL A 597 -0.25 1.65 23.39
N ARG A 598 0.03 2.16 24.60
CA ARG A 598 0.42 3.55 24.83
C ARG A 598 1.74 3.90 24.15
N LEU A 599 2.79 3.10 24.37
CA LEU A 599 4.14 3.36 23.85
C LEU A 599 4.22 3.18 22.33
N LEU A 600 3.67 2.09 21.79
CA LEU A 600 3.67 1.82 20.35
C LEU A 600 2.73 2.78 19.60
N GLY A 601 1.62 3.18 20.23
CA GLY A 601 0.74 4.24 19.72
C GLY A 601 1.47 5.59 19.62
N ALA A 602 2.20 5.99 20.66
CA ALA A 602 3.01 7.21 20.65
C ALA A 602 4.10 7.19 19.56
N ALA A 603 4.78 6.05 19.38
CA ALA A 603 5.76 5.86 18.31
C ALA A 603 5.11 6.00 16.92
N LEU A 604 3.94 5.37 16.70
CA LEU A 604 3.24 5.44 15.43
C LEU A 604 2.71 6.84 15.13
N ASP A 605 2.19 7.56 16.13
CA ASP A 605 1.74 8.94 15.98
C ASP A 605 2.87 9.90 15.66
N HIS A 606 4.06 9.67 16.22
CA HIS A 606 5.26 10.43 15.86
C HIS A 606 5.60 10.24 14.37
N LEU A 607 5.60 8.99 13.90
CA LEU A 607 5.88 8.65 12.51
C LEU A 607 4.85 9.22 11.53
N ARG A 608 3.56 9.20 11.88
CA ARG A 608 2.46 9.71 11.04
C ARG A 608 2.50 11.22 10.83
N ARG A 609 3.15 11.98 11.72
CA ARG A 609 3.29 13.43 11.58
C ARG A 609 4.39 13.84 10.58
N SER A 610 5.19 12.89 10.10
CA SER A 610 6.20 13.14 9.06
C SER A 610 5.61 13.02 7.64
N PRO A 611 5.79 14.01 6.77
CA PRO A 611 5.35 13.96 5.36
C PRO A 611 6.08 12.94 4.48
N THR A 612 7.18 12.33 4.96
CA THR A 612 8.08 11.49 4.14
C THR A 612 8.29 10.08 4.69
N ALA A 613 7.59 9.72 5.76
CA ALA A 613 7.72 8.40 6.35
C ALA A 613 7.06 7.36 5.44
N GLY A 614 7.83 6.38 4.96
CA GLY A 614 7.27 5.05 4.82
C GLY A 614 6.72 4.68 6.20
N ALA A 615 5.41 4.41 6.32
CA ALA A 615 4.82 4.03 7.59
C ALA A 615 5.67 2.87 8.16
N ASN A 616 6.23 3.04 9.37
CA ASN A 616 7.08 2.00 9.94
C ASN A 616 6.19 0.80 10.31
N ALA A 617 6.01 -0.08 9.33
CA ALA A 617 5.05 -1.16 9.36
C ALA A 617 5.34 -2.12 10.53
N THR A 618 6.59 -2.20 10.97
CA THR A 618 7.04 -2.97 12.13
C THR A 618 6.38 -2.47 13.43
N VAL A 619 6.35 -1.15 13.65
CA VAL A 619 5.70 -0.55 14.83
C VAL A 619 4.19 -0.76 14.79
N ALA A 620 3.58 -0.53 13.63
CA ALA A 620 2.17 -0.77 13.41
C ALA A 620 1.81 -2.25 13.66
N ASN A 621 2.65 -3.19 13.20
CA ASN A 621 2.42 -4.62 13.42
C ASN A 621 2.49 -5.00 14.90
N ALA A 622 3.49 -4.48 15.65
CA ALA A 622 3.57 -4.67 17.10
C ALA A 622 2.34 -4.09 17.83
N LEU A 623 1.91 -2.88 17.47
CA LEU A 623 0.69 -2.27 18.02
C LEU A 623 -0.55 -3.12 17.70
N GLY A 624 -0.65 -3.61 16.46
CA GLY A 624 -1.74 -4.48 16.02
C GLY A 624 -1.84 -5.77 16.85
N LEU A 625 -0.70 -6.34 17.28
CA LEU A 625 -0.67 -7.50 18.16
C LEU A 625 -1.22 -7.19 19.56
N ALA A 626 -0.78 -6.10 20.18
CA ALA A 626 -1.31 -5.66 21.48
C ALA A 626 -2.81 -5.32 21.42
N LEU A 627 -3.26 -4.71 20.32
CA LEU A 627 -4.69 -4.43 20.08
C LEU A 627 -5.51 -5.70 19.82
N TYR A 628 -4.92 -6.69 19.15
CA TYR A 628 -5.57 -8.00 18.93
C TYR A 628 -5.80 -8.72 20.27
N GLU A 629 -4.75 -8.78 21.11
CA GLU A 629 -4.78 -9.50 22.39
C GLU A 629 -5.67 -8.82 23.43
N SER A 630 -5.77 -7.49 23.42
CA SER A 630 -6.72 -6.74 24.26
C SER A 630 -8.20 -6.83 23.82
N GLY A 631 -8.48 -7.48 22.69
CA GLY A 631 -9.84 -7.58 22.15
C GLY A 631 -10.30 -6.36 21.32
N SER A 632 -9.42 -5.38 21.08
CA SER A 632 -9.67 -4.21 20.22
C SER A 632 -9.60 -4.54 18.73
N TRP A 633 -10.27 -5.62 18.31
CA TRP A 633 -10.09 -6.27 17.00
C TRP A 633 -10.39 -5.37 15.79
N THR A 634 -11.31 -4.43 15.92
CA THR A 634 -11.60 -3.48 14.83
C THR A 634 -10.43 -2.52 14.62
N GLN A 635 -9.81 -2.02 15.69
CA GLN A 635 -8.62 -1.18 15.59
C GLN A 635 -7.41 -1.99 15.11
N ALA A 636 -7.23 -3.20 15.65
CA ALA A 636 -6.17 -4.11 15.24
C ALA A 636 -6.18 -4.38 13.72
N ARG A 637 -7.37 -4.66 13.16
CA ARG A 637 -7.53 -4.86 11.71
C ARG A 637 -7.15 -3.64 10.87
N THR A 638 -7.58 -2.44 11.28
CA THR A 638 -7.20 -1.21 10.58
C THR A 638 -5.68 -1.05 10.54
N VAL A 639 -5.02 -1.29 11.68
CA VAL A 639 -3.56 -1.18 11.79
C VAL A 639 -2.85 -2.27 10.97
N PHE A 640 -3.34 -3.51 10.97
CA PHE A 640 -2.77 -4.58 10.13
C PHE A 640 -2.93 -4.32 8.63
N ASP A 641 -4.08 -3.79 8.18
CA ASP A 641 -4.31 -3.48 6.77
C ASP A 641 -3.41 -2.32 6.29
N GLU A 642 -3.17 -1.30 7.14
CA GLU A 642 -2.23 -0.21 6.88
C GLU A 642 -0.78 -0.72 6.85
N SER A 643 -0.42 -1.53 7.85
CA SER A 643 0.91 -2.14 7.98
C SER A 643 1.26 -3.04 6.80
N TYR A 644 0.33 -3.92 6.38
CA TYR A 644 0.52 -4.82 5.24
C TYR A 644 0.83 -4.06 3.95
N ARG A 645 0.04 -3.03 3.61
CA ARG A 645 0.25 -2.26 2.37
C ARG A 645 1.63 -1.63 2.34
N THR A 646 2.02 -1.01 3.44
CA THR A 646 3.33 -0.35 3.53
C THR A 646 4.47 -1.36 3.51
N ALA A 647 4.33 -2.48 4.22
CA ALA A 647 5.32 -3.54 4.26
C ALA A 647 5.55 -4.20 2.89
N ALA A 648 4.47 -4.46 2.15
CA ALA A 648 4.55 -5.05 0.82
C ALA A 648 5.30 -4.13 -0.17
N GLU A 649 5.08 -2.81 -0.10
CA GLU A 649 5.78 -1.84 -0.95
C GLU A 649 7.25 -1.65 -0.56
N ALA A 650 7.54 -1.67 0.74
CA ALA A 650 8.88 -1.47 1.29
C ALA A 650 9.78 -2.72 1.29
N GLY A 651 9.20 -3.92 1.09
CA GLY A 651 9.93 -5.19 1.15
C GLY A 651 10.16 -5.72 2.58
N LEU A 652 9.26 -5.41 3.51
CA LEU A 652 9.31 -5.86 4.91
C LEU A 652 8.60 -7.22 5.05
N GLU A 653 9.24 -8.30 4.58
CA GLU A 653 8.64 -9.64 4.43
C GLU A 653 7.96 -10.17 5.70
N ILE A 654 8.61 -10.03 6.87
CA ILE A 654 8.05 -10.53 8.13
C ILE A 654 6.74 -9.85 8.51
N VAL A 655 6.61 -8.56 8.21
CA VAL A 655 5.41 -7.77 8.47
C VAL A 655 4.35 -8.02 7.40
N ALA A 656 4.75 -8.06 6.13
CA ALA A 656 3.88 -8.35 5.00
C ALA A 656 3.20 -9.72 5.12
N ALA A 657 3.85 -10.69 5.78
CA ALA A 657 3.27 -11.97 6.11
C ALA A 657 2.53 -11.99 7.46
N GLY A 658 3.15 -11.41 8.50
CA GLY A 658 2.65 -11.47 9.88
C GLY A 658 1.34 -10.71 10.11
N SER A 659 1.18 -9.54 9.49
CA SER A 659 -0.03 -8.72 9.63
C SER A 659 -1.28 -9.44 9.07
N PRO A 660 -1.29 -9.96 7.83
CA PRO A 660 -2.42 -10.75 7.33
C PRO A 660 -2.66 -12.05 8.09
N VAL A 661 -1.62 -12.76 8.54
CA VAL A 661 -1.80 -14.00 9.34
C VAL A 661 -2.51 -13.71 10.66
N THR A 662 -2.12 -12.65 11.36
CA THR A 662 -2.76 -12.26 12.62
C THR A 662 -4.17 -11.70 12.37
N GLY A 663 -4.35 -10.92 11.30
CA GLY A 663 -5.67 -10.47 10.85
C GLY A 663 -6.61 -11.64 10.49
N ALA A 664 -6.07 -12.74 9.94
CA ALA A 664 -6.82 -13.94 9.65
C ALA A 664 -7.32 -14.65 10.93
N THR A 665 -6.56 -14.60 12.03
CA THR A 665 -7.06 -15.05 13.34
C THR A 665 -8.31 -14.27 13.74
N ILE A 666 -8.33 -12.95 13.58
CA ILE A 666 -9.53 -12.13 13.88
C ILE A 666 -10.70 -12.54 12.99
N LEU A 667 -10.47 -12.77 11.69
CA LEU A 667 -11.50 -13.25 10.77
C LEU A 667 -12.08 -14.60 11.22
N ALA A 668 -11.21 -15.55 11.56
CA ALA A 668 -11.60 -16.86 12.08
C ALA A 668 -12.42 -16.74 13.38
N LEU A 669 -11.97 -15.93 14.33
CA LEU A 669 -12.66 -15.71 15.60
C LEU A 669 -14.01 -14.98 15.42
N ARG A 670 -14.19 -14.22 14.33
CA ARG A 670 -15.49 -13.63 13.93
C ARG A 670 -16.35 -14.58 13.08
N GLY A 671 -15.87 -15.79 12.78
CA GLY A 671 -16.57 -16.80 11.97
C GLY A 671 -16.48 -16.59 10.45
N ASP A 672 -15.57 -15.76 9.96
CA ASP A 672 -15.28 -15.61 8.53
C ASP A 672 -14.09 -16.51 8.14
N THR A 673 -14.34 -17.82 8.18
CA THR A 673 -13.30 -18.86 8.14
C THR A 673 -12.70 -19.05 6.73
N GLU A 674 -13.51 -18.87 5.68
CA GLU A 674 -13.04 -18.90 4.30
C GLU A 674 -12.08 -17.74 4.02
N ALA A 675 -12.45 -16.51 4.40
CA ALA A 675 -11.57 -15.36 4.25
C ALA A 675 -10.30 -15.51 5.09
N ALA A 676 -10.38 -16.08 6.29
CA ALA A 676 -9.22 -16.38 7.13
C ALA A 676 -8.24 -17.32 6.43
N ARG A 677 -8.72 -18.46 5.89
CA ARG A 677 -7.87 -19.42 5.16
C ARG A 677 -7.24 -18.79 3.91
N ALA A 678 -8.02 -18.04 3.14
CA ALA A 678 -7.54 -17.39 1.93
C ALA A 678 -6.48 -16.31 2.25
N ALA A 679 -6.64 -15.57 3.35
CA ALA A 679 -5.66 -14.60 3.82
C ALA A 679 -4.35 -15.28 4.23
N VAL A 680 -4.41 -16.35 5.04
CA VAL A 680 -3.22 -17.14 5.42
C VAL A 680 -2.52 -17.70 4.19
N GLN A 681 -3.25 -18.34 3.28
CA GLN A 681 -2.67 -18.96 2.08
C GLN A 681 -1.91 -17.96 1.21
N ARG A 682 -2.45 -16.74 1.04
CA ARG A 682 -1.75 -15.67 0.31
C ARG A 682 -0.53 -15.15 1.07
N ALA A 683 -0.65 -14.98 2.38
CA ALA A 683 0.37 -14.34 3.21
C ALA A 683 1.65 -15.17 3.36
N VAL A 684 1.52 -16.50 3.45
CA VAL A 684 2.66 -17.41 3.66
C VAL A 684 3.19 -18.03 2.36
N HIS A 685 2.66 -17.61 1.21
CA HIS A 685 3.10 -18.13 -0.07
C HIS A 685 4.57 -17.77 -0.32
N GLY A 686 5.43 -18.78 -0.54
CA GLY A 686 6.86 -18.58 -0.76
C GLY A 686 7.68 -18.33 0.50
N ILE A 687 7.09 -18.42 1.69
CA ILE A 687 7.79 -18.21 2.97
C ILE A 687 8.20 -19.54 3.59
N ASP A 688 9.47 -19.64 3.99
CA ASP A 688 10.00 -20.76 4.77
C ASP A 688 9.60 -20.63 6.25
N LEU A 689 8.39 -21.09 6.58
CA LEU A 689 7.83 -21.01 7.93
C LEU A 689 8.72 -21.64 9.03
N PRO A 690 9.37 -22.81 8.83
CA PRO A 690 10.33 -23.35 9.79
C PRO A 690 11.43 -22.38 10.26
N ASN A 691 11.89 -21.47 9.40
CA ASN A 691 12.88 -20.44 9.76
C ASN A 691 12.25 -19.28 10.54
N SER A 692 10.92 -19.14 10.53
CA SER A 692 10.16 -18.14 11.29
C SER A 692 9.16 -18.82 12.23
N ARG A 693 9.65 -19.38 13.34
CA ARG A 693 8.82 -20.13 14.29
C ARG A 693 7.66 -19.28 14.84
N SER A 694 7.87 -17.98 15.06
CA SER A 694 6.79 -17.06 15.47
C SER A 694 5.64 -16.99 14.44
N LEU A 695 5.95 -16.90 13.15
CA LEU A 695 4.97 -16.87 12.06
C LEU A 695 4.34 -18.25 11.84
N GLN A 696 5.13 -19.31 11.98
CA GLN A 696 4.67 -20.70 11.90
C GLN A 696 3.57 -20.98 12.93
N VAL A 697 3.81 -20.71 14.22
CA VAL A 697 2.82 -20.99 15.27
C VAL A 697 1.55 -20.15 15.10
N ARG A 698 1.67 -18.88 14.69
CA ARG A 698 0.52 -18.01 14.41
C ARG A 698 -0.30 -18.48 13.21
N THR A 699 0.37 -18.99 12.18
CA THR A 699 -0.27 -19.60 11.01
C THR A 699 -1.09 -20.83 11.42
N HIS A 700 -0.49 -21.70 12.24
CA HIS A 700 -1.20 -22.86 12.79
C HIS A 700 -2.38 -22.44 13.66
N TYR A 701 -2.22 -21.42 14.52
CA TYR A 701 -3.31 -20.93 15.36
C TYR A 701 -4.45 -20.34 14.54
N ALA A 702 -4.18 -19.49 13.54
CA ALA A 702 -5.22 -18.92 12.67
C ALA A 702 -6.06 -19.99 11.95
N LEU A 703 -5.39 -21.02 11.40
CA LEU A 703 -6.06 -22.14 10.74
C LEU A 703 -6.82 -23.04 11.72
N GLY A 704 -6.26 -23.25 12.93
CA GLY A 704 -6.92 -24.00 14.00
C GLY A 704 -8.16 -23.28 14.54
N ALA A 705 -8.09 -21.96 14.70
CA ALA A 705 -9.21 -21.12 15.09
C ALA A 705 -10.33 -21.16 14.04
N ALA A 706 -9.99 -21.18 12.75
CA ALA A 706 -10.98 -21.31 11.68
C ALA A 706 -11.68 -22.68 11.73
N ALA A 707 -10.93 -23.77 11.93
CA ALA A 707 -11.52 -25.11 12.11
C ALA A 707 -12.39 -25.19 13.38
N LEU A 708 -11.94 -24.57 14.49
CA LEU A 708 -12.69 -24.53 15.74
C LEU A 708 -14.01 -23.75 15.58
N ALA A 709 -14.00 -22.63 14.87
CA ALA A 709 -15.20 -21.84 14.57
C ALA A 709 -16.24 -22.61 13.75
N GLU A 710 -15.83 -23.55 12.90
CA GLU A 710 -16.71 -24.45 12.14
C GLU A 710 -17.17 -25.69 12.92
N GLY A 711 -16.64 -25.89 14.14
CA GLY A 711 -16.90 -27.09 14.94
C GLY A 711 -16.07 -28.31 14.54
N ASP A 712 -15.11 -28.19 13.62
CA ASP A 712 -14.16 -29.25 13.29
C ASP A 712 -13.05 -29.33 14.33
N HIS A 713 -13.37 -29.95 15.47
CA HIS A 713 -12.45 -30.12 16.58
C HIS A 713 -11.23 -31.00 16.23
N ALA A 714 -11.37 -31.93 15.28
CA ALA A 714 -10.27 -32.81 14.88
C ALA A 714 -9.22 -32.04 14.09
N ALA A 715 -9.63 -31.25 13.09
CA ALA A 715 -8.72 -30.39 12.35
C ALA A 715 -8.13 -29.28 13.24
N ALA A 716 -8.94 -28.69 14.12
CA ALA A 716 -8.46 -27.71 15.10
C ALA A 716 -7.36 -28.29 16.00
N TYR A 717 -7.57 -29.52 16.53
CA TYR A 717 -6.56 -30.22 17.31
C TYR A 717 -5.26 -30.42 16.52
N THR A 718 -5.32 -30.91 15.28
CA THR A 718 -4.12 -31.11 14.46
C THR A 718 -3.33 -29.82 14.27
N ARG A 719 -4.03 -28.69 14.09
CA ARG A 719 -3.38 -27.38 13.92
C ARG A 719 -2.78 -26.88 15.24
N PHE A 720 -3.52 -26.91 16.34
CA PHE A 720 -3.00 -26.47 17.63
C PHE A 720 -1.89 -27.38 18.16
N ARG A 721 -1.95 -28.70 17.93
CA ARG A 721 -0.89 -29.63 18.37
C ARG A 721 0.44 -29.34 17.69
N ALA A 722 0.43 -28.80 16.48
CA ALA A 722 1.62 -28.46 15.71
C ALA A 722 2.42 -27.26 16.27
N VAL A 723 1.89 -26.53 17.25
CA VAL A 723 2.65 -25.46 17.95
C VAL A 723 3.54 -25.98 19.08
N TYR A 724 3.54 -27.31 19.30
CA TYR A 724 4.41 -27.99 20.26
C TYR A 724 5.20 -29.10 19.58
N THR A 725 6.41 -29.39 20.04
CA THR A 725 7.24 -30.48 19.51
C THR A 725 6.64 -31.86 19.82
N GLN A 726 7.10 -32.89 19.13
CA GLN A 726 6.63 -34.28 19.29
C GLN A 726 7.61 -35.16 20.09
N ASP A 727 8.58 -34.55 20.75
CA ASP A 727 9.62 -35.24 21.53
C ASP A 727 9.05 -35.89 22.79
N ALA A 728 9.89 -36.68 23.48
CA ALA A 728 9.51 -37.35 24.73
C ALA A 728 9.07 -36.35 25.81
N GLU A 729 9.71 -35.19 25.86
CA GLU A 729 9.30 -34.03 26.64
C GLU A 729 8.87 -32.92 25.67
N PRO A 730 7.55 -32.77 25.39
CA PRO A 730 7.06 -31.80 24.42
C PRO A 730 7.39 -30.37 24.85
N GLY A 731 8.13 -29.66 24.00
CA GLY A 731 8.44 -28.24 24.18
C GLY A 731 7.57 -27.35 23.29
N PRO A 732 7.47 -26.04 23.58
CA PRO A 732 6.87 -25.09 22.65
C PRO A 732 7.72 -24.97 21.38
N VAL A 733 7.10 -24.89 20.19
CA VAL A 733 7.83 -24.60 18.95
C VAL A 733 8.41 -23.18 18.99
N HIS A 734 7.59 -22.22 19.43
CA HIS A 734 8.04 -20.86 19.74
C HIS A 734 7.89 -20.58 21.23
N PHE A 735 8.98 -20.23 21.90
CA PHE A 735 9.12 -20.13 23.36
C PHE A 735 8.11 -19.21 24.07
N HIS A 736 7.56 -18.20 23.37
CA HIS A 736 6.56 -17.27 23.92
C HIS A 736 5.15 -17.57 23.39
N ALA A 737 4.90 -17.29 22.11
CA ALA A 737 3.56 -17.42 21.50
C ALA A 737 2.88 -18.80 21.66
N SER A 738 3.61 -19.92 21.72
CA SER A 738 2.98 -21.25 21.84
C SER A 738 2.23 -21.41 23.17
N ASP A 739 2.78 -20.84 24.25
CA ASP A 739 2.26 -21.03 25.61
C ASP A 739 0.86 -20.42 25.78
N TYR A 740 0.56 -19.32 25.09
CA TYR A 740 -0.77 -18.71 25.07
C TYR A 740 -1.81 -19.54 24.33
N TYR A 741 -1.40 -20.51 23.50
CA TYR A 741 -2.32 -21.38 22.76
C TYR A 741 -2.64 -22.69 23.51
N LEU A 742 -2.02 -22.92 24.68
CA LEU A 742 -2.14 -24.16 25.43
C LEU A 742 -3.58 -24.48 25.83
N ALA A 743 -4.31 -23.51 26.38
CA ALA A 743 -5.67 -23.74 26.85
C ALA A 743 -6.64 -24.10 25.72
N ASP A 744 -6.48 -23.51 24.53
CA ASP A 744 -7.30 -23.84 23.36
C ASP A 744 -6.96 -25.23 22.81
N LEU A 745 -5.68 -25.61 22.78
CA LEU A 745 -5.25 -26.98 22.50
C LEU A 745 -5.89 -27.97 23.48
N THR A 746 -5.86 -27.67 24.78
CA THR A 746 -6.47 -28.51 25.82
C THR A 746 -7.97 -28.65 25.63
N ALA A 747 -8.68 -27.55 25.35
CA ALA A 747 -10.12 -27.56 25.13
C ALA A 747 -10.53 -28.48 23.95
N VAL A 748 -9.79 -28.44 22.84
CA VAL A 748 -10.07 -29.33 21.69
C VAL A 748 -9.59 -30.77 21.93
N ALA A 749 -8.50 -30.96 22.68
CA ALA A 749 -7.99 -32.29 23.03
C ALA A 749 -9.00 -33.05 23.90
N VAL A 750 -9.57 -32.41 24.91
CA VAL A 750 -10.61 -33.02 25.77
C VAL A 750 -11.84 -33.43 24.95
N ARG A 751 -12.30 -32.58 24.02
CA ARG A 751 -13.44 -32.89 23.13
C ARG A 751 -13.17 -34.03 22.15
N THR A 752 -11.92 -34.22 21.77
CA THR A 752 -11.51 -35.25 20.81
C THR A 752 -10.99 -36.53 21.48
N GLY A 753 -11.08 -36.63 22.82
CA GLY A 753 -10.64 -37.81 23.57
C GLY A 753 -9.13 -37.97 23.69
N ARG A 754 -8.36 -36.87 23.58
CA ARG A 754 -6.89 -36.84 23.61
C ARG A 754 -6.33 -36.15 24.86
N ALA A 755 -7.04 -36.22 25.99
CA ALA A 755 -6.67 -35.55 27.24
C ALA A 755 -5.29 -36.00 27.77
N ASP A 756 -4.97 -37.29 27.68
CA ASP A 756 -3.68 -37.81 28.17
C ASP A 756 -2.48 -37.29 27.36
N GLU A 757 -2.68 -37.04 26.06
CA GLU A 757 -1.63 -36.49 25.21
C GLU A 757 -1.32 -35.03 25.56
N VAL A 758 -2.36 -34.22 25.76
CA VAL A 758 -2.17 -32.81 26.11
C VAL A 758 -1.74 -32.61 27.56
N ARG A 759 -2.12 -33.51 28.48
CA ARG A 759 -1.66 -33.46 29.89
C ARG A 759 -0.14 -33.45 29.98
N ARG A 760 0.55 -34.27 29.17
CA ARG A 760 2.02 -34.25 29.09
C ARG A 760 2.60 -32.89 28.67
N ILE A 761 1.92 -32.18 27.78
CA ILE A 761 2.32 -30.84 27.31
C ILE A 761 2.08 -29.80 28.40
N VAL A 762 0.92 -29.87 29.09
CA VAL A 762 0.60 -28.98 30.22
C VAL A 762 1.59 -29.17 31.35
N ASP A 763 1.87 -30.41 31.75
CA ASP A 763 2.83 -30.73 32.81
C ASP A 763 4.24 -30.25 32.46
N ALA A 764 4.69 -30.46 31.22
CA ALA A 764 6.00 -29.99 30.75
C ALA A 764 6.08 -28.45 30.75
N THR A 765 5.00 -27.77 30.34
CA THR A 765 4.90 -26.30 30.38
C THR A 765 4.95 -25.78 31.80
N ARG A 766 4.16 -26.34 32.73
CA ARG A 766 4.19 -26.01 34.16
C ARG A 766 5.58 -26.18 34.75
N ARG A 767 6.27 -27.30 34.49
CA ARG A 767 7.65 -27.53 34.98
C ARG A 767 8.64 -26.49 34.45
N ARG A 768 8.57 -26.17 33.16
CA ARG A 768 9.47 -25.17 32.55
C ARG A 768 9.24 -23.78 33.13
N LEU A 769 7.99 -23.40 33.39
CA LEU A 769 7.63 -22.08 33.89
C LEU A 769 7.75 -21.94 35.41
N ALA A 770 7.83 -23.04 36.16
CA ALA A 770 7.83 -23.05 37.63
C ALA A 770 8.97 -22.26 38.29
N ALA A 771 10.09 -22.06 37.58
CA ALA A 771 11.26 -21.35 38.10
C ALA A 771 11.20 -19.83 37.93
N GLY A 772 10.28 -19.30 37.12
CA GLY A 772 10.19 -17.87 36.84
C GLY A 772 8.85 -17.27 37.24
N VAL A 773 8.74 -15.94 37.06
CA VAL A 773 7.51 -15.20 37.37
C VAL A 773 6.70 -15.06 36.09
N ILE A 774 5.48 -15.59 36.10
CA ILE A 774 4.55 -15.52 34.96
C ILE A 774 3.59 -14.34 35.11
N SER A 775 3.06 -13.85 33.98
CA SER A 775 2.03 -12.80 33.97
C SER A 775 0.68 -13.34 34.44
N ALA A 776 -0.21 -12.45 34.88
CA ALA A 776 -1.59 -12.79 35.21
C ALA A 776 -2.34 -13.44 34.04
N ARG A 777 -2.05 -13.01 32.80
CA ARG A 777 -2.61 -13.59 31.58
C ARG A 777 -2.17 -15.03 31.39
N LEU A 778 -0.86 -15.28 31.41
CA LEU A 778 -0.31 -16.62 31.21
C LEU A 778 -0.76 -17.56 32.33
N ASP A 779 -0.80 -17.08 33.57
CA ASP A 779 -1.32 -17.86 34.69
C ASP A 779 -2.80 -18.25 34.50
N ALA A 780 -3.64 -17.34 34.03
CA ALA A 780 -5.04 -17.64 33.68
C ALA A 780 -5.15 -18.68 32.55
N VAL A 781 -4.25 -18.65 31.55
CA VAL A 781 -4.18 -19.67 30.48
C VAL A 781 -3.82 -21.03 31.07
N LEU A 782 -2.82 -21.11 31.94
CA LEU A 782 -2.42 -22.36 32.59
C LEU A 782 -3.52 -22.92 33.48
N HIS A 783 -4.15 -22.07 34.30
CA HIS A 783 -5.28 -22.47 35.14
C HIS A 783 -6.48 -22.93 34.33
N ARG A 784 -6.79 -22.30 33.18
CA ARG A 784 -7.83 -22.80 32.27
C ARG A 784 -7.47 -24.18 31.72
N ALA A 785 -6.22 -24.41 31.35
CA ALA A 785 -5.77 -25.71 30.85
C ALA A 785 -5.90 -26.80 31.93
N ASP A 786 -5.45 -26.53 33.16
CA ASP A 786 -5.58 -27.47 34.28
C ASP A 786 -7.05 -27.76 34.61
N ALA A 787 -7.89 -26.72 34.69
CA ALA A 787 -9.32 -26.88 34.95
C ALA A 787 -10.05 -27.77 33.93
N LEU A 788 -9.62 -27.75 32.66
CA LEU A 788 -10.16 -28.60 31.61
C LEU A 788 -9.72 -30.06 31.70
N LEU A 789 -8.59 -30.34 32.37
CA LEU A 789 -8.03 -31.68 32.56
C LEU A 789 -8.38 -32.32 33.91
N SER A 790 -8.78 -31.51 34.89
CA SER A 790 -9.17 -31.94 36.23
C SER A 790 -10.69 -32.19 36.35
N GLU A 791 -11.08 -32.86 37.43
CA GLU A 791 -12.48 -33.10 37.79
C GLU A 791 -12.74 -32.67 39.24
N GLY A 792 -14.01 -32.60 39.63
CA GLY A 792 -14.37 -32.29 41.02
C GLY A 792 -13.96 -30.88 41.45
N ASP A 793 -13.67 -30.73 42.73
CA ASP A 793 -13.38 -29.43 43.35
C ASP A 793 -12.09 -28.81 42.79
N GLU A 794 -11.11 -29.63 42.39
CA GLU A 794 -9.86 -29.18 41.77
C GLU A 794 -10.09 -28.37 40.48
N ALA A 795 -11.04 -28.80 39.63
CA ALA A 795 -11.40 -28.05 38.43
C ALA A 795 -12.01 -26.69 38.76
N GLU A 796 -12.83 -26.60 39.82
CA GLU A 796 -13.43 -25.34 40.26
C GLU A 796 -12.41 -24.37 40.84
N GLU A 797 -11.47 -24.88 41.62
CA GLU A 797 -10.35 -24.10 42.15
C GLU A 797 -9.56 -23.45 41.02
N HIS A 798 -9.22 -24.20 39.98
CA HIS A 798 -8.51 -23.67 38.82
C HIS A 798 -9.33 -22.67 37.99
N PHE A 799 -10.63 -22.92 37.73
CA PHE A 799 -11.47 -21.92 37.07
C PHE A 799 -11.61 -20.63 37.86
N THR A 800 -11.71 -20.74 39.19
CA THR A 800 -11.79 -19.59 40.09
C THR A 800 -10.48 -18.82 40.09
N ALA A 801 -9.34 -19.52 40.16
CA ALA A 801 -8.01 -18.92 40.07
C ALA A 801 -7.79 -18.17 38.75
N ALA A 802 -8.18 -18.77 37.62
CA ALA A 802 -8.10 -18.12 36.30
C ALA A 802 -8.94 -16.83 36.18
N LEU A 803 -9.95 -16.65 37.04
CA LEU A 803 -10.81 -15.46 37.06
C LEU A 803 -10.49 -14.48 38.20
N ALA A 804 -9.58 -14.83 39.10
CA ALA A 804 -9.34 -14.11 40.34
C ALA A 804 -8.71 -12.74 40.13
N ASP A 805 -7.76 -12.63 39.19
CA ASP A 805 -7.08 -11.37 38.90
C ASP A 805 -7.99 -10.41 38.10
N PRO A 806 -8.28 -9.20 38.62
CA PRO A 806 -9.03 -8.17 37.90
C PRO A 806 -8.36 -7.68 36.62
N ALA A 807 -7.03 -7.74 36.52
CA ALA A 807 -6.28 -7.37 35.31
C ALA A 807 -6.71 -8.21 34.09
N GLY A 808 -7.27 -9.40 34.32
CA GLY A 808 -7.82 -10.25 33.28
C GLY A 808 -8.90 -9.60 32.41
N GLU A 809 -9.57 -8.54 32.87
CA GLU A 809 -10.55 -7.80 32.07
C GLU A 809 -9.91 -7.06 30.86
N GLN A 810 -8.57 -6.94 30.81
CA GLN A 810 -7.86 -6.43 29.63
C GLN A 810 -7.88 -7.41 28.45
N TRP A 811 -7.95 -8.72 28.70
CA TRP A 811 -7.93 -9.78 27.66
C TRP A 811 -9.33 -10.37 27.49
N LEU A 812 -10.26 -9.52 27.02
CA LEU A 812 -11.70 -9.77 26.99
C LEU A 812 -12.07 -11.15 26.42
N PHE A 813 -11.49 -11.52 25.28
CA PHE A 813 -11.82 -12.77 24.61
C PHE A 813 -11.32 -14.00 25.39
N GLU A 814 -10.08 -14.00 25.86
CA GLU A 814 -9.50 -15.10 26.62
C GLU A 814 -10.24 -15.31 27.95
N ARG A 815 -10.55 -14.23 28.67
CA ARG A 815 -11.33 -14.30 29.91
C ARG A 815 -12.75 -14.79 29.65
N ALA A 816 -13.37 -14.41 28.54
CA ALA A 816 -14.69 -14.92 28.16
C ALA A 816 -14.67 -16.43 27.87
N LEU A 817 -13.57 -16.97 27.31
CA LEU A 817 -13.41 -18.41 27.13
C LEU A 817 -13.33 -19.15 28.48
N VAL A 818 -12.58 -18.63 29.46
CA VAL A 818 -12.55 -19.19 30.82
C VAL A 818 -13.96 -19.24 31.41
N ARG A 819 -14.70 -18.12 31.34
CA ARG A 819 -16.09 -18.03 31.86
C ARG A 819 -17.04 -19.01 31.18
N LEU A 820 -16.92 -19.16 29.85
CA LEU A 820 -17.74 -20.11 29.08
C LEU A 820 -17.46 -21.55 29.51
N ASP A 821 -16.19 -21.94 29.57
CA ASP A 821 -15.80 -23.31 29.93
C ASP A 821 -16.16 -23.61 31.41
N PHE A 822 -15.98 -22.65 32.33
CA PHE A 822 -16.41 -22.79 33.72
C PHE A 822 -17.92 -22.95 33.86
N ALA A 823 -18.70 -22.17 33.10
CA ALA A 823 -20.14 -22.27 33.16
C ALA A 823 -20.67 -23.59 32.59
N GLU A 824 -20.06 -24.11 31.53
CA GLU A 824 -20.37 -25.44 31.00
C GLU A 824 -20.11 -26.53 32.05
N TRP A 825 -19.00 -26.42 32.78
CA TRP A 825 -18.65 -27.30 33.89
C TRP A 825 -19.68 -27.22 35.04
N LEU A 826 -20.05 -26.01 35.48
CA LEU A 826 -21.07 -25.78 36.51
C LEU A 826 -22.43 -26.37 36.11
N ARG A 827 -22.83 -26.18 34.85
CA ARG A 827 -24.08 -26.72 34.31
C ARG A 827 -24.08 -28.25 34.33
N ARG A 828 -22.98 -28.91 33.93
CA ARG A 828 -22.87 -30.39 33.98
C ARG A 828 -23.04 -30.93 35.40
N ARG A 829 -22.69 -30.14 36.43
CA ARG A 829 -22.94 -30.42 37.85
C ARG A 829 -24.28 -29.94 38.39
N ARG A 830 -25.22 -29.56 37.51
CA ARG A 830 -26.57 -29.06 37.87
C ARG A 830 -26.57 -27.75 38.69
N ARG A 831 -25.47 -26.97 38.65
CA ARG A 831 -25.33 -25.66 39.32
C ARG A 831 -25.71 -24.51 38.37
N SER A 832 -26.90 -24.59 37.76
CA SER A 832 -27.32 -23.64 36.72
C SER A 832 -27.45 -22.20 37.21
N MET A 833 -27.78 -21.96 38.49
CA MET A 833 -27.87 -20.61 39.05
C MET A 833 -26.52 -19.89 39.05
N GLU A 834 -25.43 -20.63 39.27
CA GLU A 834 -24.06 -20.10 39.30
C GLU A 834 -23.46 -20.01 37.89
N ALA A 835 -23.88 -20.88 36.97
CA ALA A 835 -23.47 -20.83 35.56
C ALA A 835 -24.01 -19.60 34.82
N ARG A 836 -25.23 -19.15 35.14
CA ARG A 836 -25.90 -18.00 34.47
C ARG A 836 -25.09 -16.70 34.44
N PRO A 837 -24.58 -16.17 35.58
CA PRO A 837 -23.80 -14.93 35.56
C PRO A 837 -22.50 -15.07 34.75
N GLN A 838 -21.87 -16.24 34.78
CA GLN A 838 -20.65 -16.49 33.99
C GLN A 838 -20.95 -16.50 32.48
N LEU A 839 -22.03 -17.17 32.06
CA LEU A 839 -22.46 -17.17 30.66
C LEU A 839 -22.90 -15.79 30.17
N ALA A 840 -23.58 -15.00 31.01
CA ALA A 840 -24.00 -13.65 30.66
C ALA A 840 -22.79 -12.74 30.42
N ALA A 841 -21.79 -12.80 31.30
CA ALA A 841 -20.55 -12.06 31.14
C ALA A 841 -19.74 -12.51 29.91
N ALA A 842 -19.67 -13.83 29.66
CA ALA A 842 -19.03 -14.36 28.46
C ALA A 842 -19.75 -13.91 27.17
N LEU A 843 -21.08 -13.95 27.16
CA LEU A 843 -21.90 -13.52 26.02
C LEU A 843 -21.66 -12.05 25.69
N ASP A 844 -21.73 -11.16 26.68
CA ASP A 844 -21.47 -9.73 26.51
C ASP A 844 -20.07 -9.47 25.93
N ALA A 845 -19.04 -10.13 26.48
CA ALA A 845 -17.68 -10.01 25.95
C ALA A 845 -17.56 -10.50 24.49
N PHE A 846 -18.15 -11.65 24.14
CA PHE A 846 -18.14 -12.16 22.75
C PHE A 846 -18.89 -11.23 21.79
N GLU A 847 -20.01 -10.65 22.21
CA GLU A 847 -20.77 -9.68 21.42
C GLU A 847 -19.96 -8.39 21.16
N ARG A 848 -19.26 -7.86 22.17
CA ARG A 848 -18.41 -6.66 22.05
C ARG A 848 -17.28 -6.83 21.03
N VAL A 849 -16.61 -7.97 21.03
CA VAL A 849 -15.50 -8.23 20.08
C VAL A 849 -15.99 -8.72 18.71
N GLY A 850 -17.25 -9.18 18.64
CA GLY A 850 -17.90 -9.69 17.44
C GLY A 850 -17.63 -11.17 17.16
N ALA A 851 -17.32 -11.97 18.17
CA ALA A 851 -16.98 -13.39 18.06
C ALA A 851 -18.22 -14.28 17.84
N ARG A 852 -18.84 -14.17 16.64
CA ARG A 852 -20.16 -14.78 16.33
C ARG A 852 -20.28 -16.27 16.72
N PRO A 853 -19.32 -17.17 16.39
CA PRO A 853 -19.45 -18.58 16.77
C PRO A 853 -19.52 -18.80 18.29
N TRP A 854 -18.80 -18.00 19.07
CA TRP A 854 -18.79 -18.06 20.53
C TRP A 854 -20.02 -17.42 21.15
N THR A 855 -20.51 -16.31 20.57
CA THR A 855 -21.81 -15.72 20.92
C THR A 855 -22.94 -16.73 20.78
N GLU A 856 -22.98 -17.48 19.68
CA GLU A 856 -23.99 -18.52 19.45
C GLU A 856 -23.88 -19.68 20.45
N ARG A 857 -22.66 -20.12 20.75
CA ARG A 857 -22.40 -21.13 21.79
C ARG A 857 -22.86 -20.66 23.17
N ALA A 858 -22.49 -19.46 23.59
CA ALA A 858 -22.91 -18.89 24.89
C ALA A 858 -24.44 -18.74 25.00
N ARG A 859 -25.12 -18.33 23.91
CA ARG A 859 -26.59 -18.26 23.86
C ARG A 859 -27.24 -19.64 23.93
N ALA A 860 -26.66 -20.66 23.31
CA ALA A 860 -27.14 -22.04 23.41
C ALA A 860 -27.00 -22.56 24.85
N GLU A 861 -25.88 -22.28 25.50
CA GLU A 861 -25.61 -22.64 26.89
C GLU A 861 -26.54 -21.91 27.89
N LEU A 862 -26.83 -20.62 27.68
CA LEU A 862 -27.81 -19.87 28.49
C LEU A 862 -29.22 -20.47 28.38
N ARG A 863 -29.65 -20.83 27.16
CA ARG A 863 -30.92 -21.52 26.94
C ARG A 863 -30.96 -22.85 27.67
N ALA A 864 -29.87 -23.63 27.61
CA ALA A 864 -29.75 -24.89 28.34
C ALA A 864 -29.75 -24.71 29.86
N ALA A 865 -29.30 -23.56 30.39
CA ALA A 865 -29.38 -23.19 31.80
C ALA A 865 -30.76 -22.65 32.24
N GLY A 866 -31.77 -22.71 31.37
CA GLY A 866 -33.15 -22.29 31.65
C GLY A 866 -33.37 -20.78 31.60
N VAL A 867 -32.47 -20.03 30.97
CA VAL A 867 -32.68 -18.61 30.66
C VAL A 867 -33.11 -18.51 29.21
N THR A 868 -34.38 -18.22 28.97
CA THR A 868 -34.81 -17.76 27.65
C THR A 868 -34.23 -16.36 27.47
N PRO A 869 -33.33 -16.13 26.50
CA PRO A 869 -32.81 -14.79 26.28
C PRO A 869 -33.98 -13.90 25.84
N SER A 870 -34.50 -13.11 26.77
CA SER A 870 -35.16 -11.86 26.45
C SER A 870 -34.13 -11.04 25.68
N SER A 871 -34.47 -10.59 24.47
CA SER A 871 -33.69 -9.54 23.80
C SER A 871 -33.84 -8.24 24.62
N SER A 872 -33.10 -8.15 25.72
CA SER A 872 -33.02 -6.95 26.55
C SER A 872 -31.56 -6.68 26.92
N ALA A 873 -30.76 -6.44 25.90
CA ALA A 873 -29.81 -5.33 25.93
C ALA A 873 -30.43 -4.24 25.04
N PRO A 874 -30.25 -2.94 25.34
CA PRO A 874 -30.66 -1.91 24.40
C PRO A 874 -29.95 -2.24 23.08
N ARG A 875 -30.70 -2.40 21.98
CA ARG A 875 -30.07 -2.34 20.65
C ARG A 875 -29.16 -1.12 20.69
N ASP A 876 -27.89 -1.27 20.30
CA ASP A 876 -27.05 -0.10 20.11
C ASP A 876 -27.65 0.68 18.94
N VAL A 877 -28.56 1.58 19.28
CA VAL A 877 -29.40 2.31 18.33
C VAL A 877 -28.52 3.21 17.44
N LEU A 878 -27.30 3.48 17.90
CA LEU A 878 -26.26 4.20 17.17
C LEU A 878 -25.61 3.33 16.08
N ALA A 879 -25.53 2.01 16.27
CA ALA A 879 -25.01 1.08 15.26
C ALA A 879 -25.97 0.92 14.06
N GLU A 880 -27.26 1.27 14.22
CA GLU A 880 -28.24 1.34 13.12
C GLU A 880 -28.12 2.64 12.30
N LEU A 881 -27.32 3.61 12.76
CA LEU A 881 -27.01 4.83 12.04
C LEU A 881 -25.77 4.64 11.17
N THR A 882 -25.88 4.99 9.89
CA THR A 882 -24.69 5.11 9.02
C THR A 882 -23.74 6.18 9.58
N PRO A 883 -22.42 6.14 9.28
CA PRO A 883 -21.46 7.16 9.75
C PRO A 883 -21.93 8.61 9.50
N GLN A 884 -22.54 8.85 8.34
CA GLN A 884 -23.10 10.15 7.97
C GLN A 884 -24.33 10.54 8.82
N GLN A 885 -25.19 9.58 9.15
CA GLN A 885 -26.34 9.79 10.04
C GLN A 885 -25.91 10.09 11.48
N LEU A 886 -24.87 9.40 11.98
CA LEU A 886 -24.30 9.65 13.29
C LEU A 886 -23.67 11.04 13.39
N GLN A 887 -22.94 11.46 12.35
CA GLN A 887 -22.36 12.80 12.26
C GLN A 887 -23.44 13.90 12.23
N ILE A 888 -24.51 13.72 11.46
CA ILE A 888 -25.67 14.63 11.44
C ILE A 888 -26.35 14.68 12.81
N ALA A 889 -26.54 13.52 13.46
CA ALA A 889 -27.17 13.43 14.78
C ALA A 889 -26.35 14.17 15.85
N ARG A 890 -25.01 14.01 15.85
CA ARG A 890 -24.11 14.68 16.79
C ARG A 890 -24.08 16.20 16.61
N LEU A 891 -23.93 16.67 15.37
CA LEU A 891 -23.97 18.11 15.07
C LEU A 891 -25.34 18.72 15.43
N ALA A 892 -26.41 17.95 15.26
CA ALA A 892 -27.75 18.37 15.67
C ALA A 892 -27.95 18.41 17.18
N ALA A 893 -27.37 17.47 17.93
CA ALA A 893 -27.38 17.45 19.39
C ALA A 893 -26.54 18.59 20.01
N ALA A 894 -25.49 19.02 19.31
CA ALA A 894 -24.67 20.19 19.66
C ALA A 894 -25.36 21.54 19.39
N GLY A 895 -26.61 21.55 18.92
CA GLY A 895 -27.43 22.76 18.78
C GLY A 895 -27.35 23.48 17.43
N LEU A 896 -26.56 23.00 16.47
CA LEU A 896 -26.48 23.62 15.14
C LEU A 896 -27.82 23.54 14.40
N THR A 897 -28.12 24.46 13.49
CA THR A 897 -29.30 24.43 12.61
C THR A 897 -29.05 23.52 11.38
N ASN A 898 -30.11 23.11 10.67
CA ASN A 898 -29.96 22.31 9.45
C ASN A 898 -29.11 23.02 8.36
N ARG A 899 -29.09 24.36 8.38
CA ARG A 899 -28.26 25.16 7.47
C ARG A 899 -26.78 25.05 7.82
N GLU A 900 -26.43 25.26 9.08
CA GLU A 900 -25.05 25.19 9.57
C GLU A 900 -24.47 23.77 9.47
N ILE A 901 -25.29 22.74 9.74
CA ILE A 901 -24.90 21.34 9.52
C ILE A 901 -24.61 21.13 8.03
N GLY A 902 -25.50 21.58 7.16
CA GLY A 902 -25.34 21.45 5.71
C GLY A 902 -24.06 22.09 5.17
N GLU A 903 -23.71 23.28 5.67
CA GLU A 903 -22.45 23.96 5.34
C GLU A 903 -21.22 23.19 5.83
N ARG A 904 -21.28 22.55 7.01
CA ARG A 904 -20.15 21.85 7.63
C ARG A 904 -19.85 20.46 7.06
N ILE A 905 -20.85 19.79 6.49
CA ILE A 905 -20.71 18.45 5.89
C ILE A 905 -21.13 18.41 4.41
N PHE A 906 -21.19 19.56 3.75
CA PHE A 906 -21.48 19.73 2.32
C PHE A 906 -22.80 19.08 1.86
N LEU A 907 -23.87 19.24 2.65
CA LEU A 907 -25.22 18.77 2.31
C LEU A 907 -26.22 19.93 2.27
N SER A 908 -27.28 19.82 1.47
CA SER A 908 -28.34 20.84 1.49
C SER A 908 -29.14 20.80 2.81
N PRO A 909 -29.66 21.94 3.32
CA PRO A 909 -30.44 21.97 4.57
C PRO A 909 -31.66 21.03 4.54
N ARG A 910 -32.23 20.82 3.34
CA ARG A 910 -33.34 19.87 3.10
C ARG A 910 -32.90 18.41 3.26
N THR A 911 -31.69 18.09 2.84
CA THR A 911 -31.10 16.74 2.97
C THR A 911 -30.80 16.42 4.43
N VAL A 912 -30.25 17.38 5.19
CA VAL A 912 -30.06 17.25 6.64
C VAL A 912 -31.40 17.00 7.35
N GLY A 913 -32.46 17.76 7.00
CA GLY A 913 -33.81 17.54 7.53
C GLY A 913 -34.37 16.15 7.23
N PHE A 914 -34.16 15.64 6.01
CA PHE A 914 -34.56 14.29 5.62
C PHE A 914 -33.81 13.21 6.42
N HIS A 915 -32.50 13.37 6.64
CA HIS A 915 -31.74 12.44 7.48
C HIS A 915 -32.23 12.46 8.91
N LEU A 916 -32.48 13.63 9.51
CA LEU A 916 -33.00 13.75 10.87
C LEU A 916 -34.37 13.09 11.04
N TYR A 917 -35.27 13.27 10.06
CA TYR A 917 -36.56 12.60 10.04
C TYR A 917 -36.44 11.06 10.03
N ARG A 918 -35.39 10.51 9.39
CA ARG A 918 -35.09 9.06 9.41
C ARG A 918 -34.30 8.61 10.65
N ILE A 919 -33.58 9.51 11.30
CA ILE A 919 -32.81 9.24 12.52
C ILE A 919 -33.75 9.11 13.72
N PHE A 920 -34.79 9.95 13.83
CA PHE A 920 -35.67 9.95 15.01
C PHE A 920 -36.35 8.59 15.29
N PRO A 921 -36.98 7.93 14.30
CA PRO A 921 -37.62 6.63 14.53
C PRO A 921 -36.60 5.54 14.85
N LYS A 922 -35.39 5.62 14.28
CA LYS A 922 -34.30 4.69 14.59
C LYS A 922 -33.91 4.85 16.05
N LEU A 923 -33.65 6.07 16.50
CA LEU A 923 -33.29 6.42 17.88
C LEU A 923 -34.45 6.31 18.90
N GLY A 924 -35.67 5.96 18.48
CA GLY A 924 -36.85 5.90 19.35
C GLY A 924 -37.31 7.26 19.90
N ILE A 925 -36.92 8.36 19.25
CA ILE A 925 -37.27 9.74 19.67
C ILE A 925 -38.26 10.38 18.70
N THR A 926 -38.91 11.46 19.13
CA THR A 926 -39.97 12.15 18.37
C THR A 926 -39.58 13.56 17.93
N GLY A 927 -38.50 14.11 18.47
CA GLY A 927 -38.07 15.47 18.14
C GLY A 927 -36.60 15.74 18.43
N ARG A 928 -36.08 16.78 17.78
CA ARG A 928 -34.68 17.21 17.84
C ARG A 928 -34.18 17.47 19.26
N ALA A 929 -35.01 18.03 20.13
CA ALA A 929 -34.64 18.34 21.51
C ALA A 929 -34.21 17.11 22.32
N GLN A 930 -34.67 15.92 21.93
CA GLN A 930 -34.36 14.65 22.59
C GLN A 930 -33.06 14.01 22.09
N LEU A 931 -32.40 14.58 21.07
CA LEU A 931 -31.14 14.03 20.54
C LEU A 931 -30.00 14.11 21.55
N ARG A 932 -29.99 15.14 22.41
CA ARG A 932 -28.95 15.30 23.44
C ARG A 932 -29.00 14.18 24.47
N ASP A 933 -30.20 13.73 24.84
CA ASP A 933 -30.40 12.66 25.81
C ASP A 933 -30.25 11.26 25.17
N ALA A 934 -30.48 11.15 23.86
CA ALA A 934 -30.40 9.90 23.10
C ALA A 934 -28.99 9.56 22.57
N LEU A 935 -28.05 10.52 22.60
CA LEU A 935 -26.65 10.31 22.24
C LEU A 935 -25.80 10.41 23.50
N PRO A 936 -24.86 9.49 23.77
CA PRO A 936 -23.92 9.64 24.88
C PRO A 936 -23.08 10.91 24.69
N GLU A 937 -22.90 11.71 25.75
CA GLU A 937 -22.03 12.90 25.67
C GLU A 937 -20.60 12.47 25.30
N PRO A 938 -19.94 13.20 24.37
CA PRO A 938 -18.57 12.90 24.01
C PRO A 938 -17.68 13.12 25.23
N SER A 939 -16.83 12.14 25.56
CA SER A 939 -15.68 12.36 26.42
C SER A 939 -14.86 13.52 25.86
N GLU A 940 -14.84 14.65 26.57
CA GLU A 940 -14.07 15.84 26.21
C GLU A 940 -12.58 15.50 26.06
N SER A 941 -12.18 15.25 24.82
CA SER A 941 -10.84 15.52 24.33
C SER A 941 -10.98 15.82 22.84
N LEU A 942 -10.40 16.94 22.41
CA LEU A 942 -10.40 17.49 21.04
C LEU A 942 -11.56 18.45 20.70
N ASP A 943 -11.56 19.65 21.31
CA ASP A 943 -11.69 20.89 20.54
C ASP A 943 -11.24 22.10 21.37
N ARG A 944 -9.94 22.40 21.31
CA ARG A 944 -9.43 23.77 21.51
C ARG A 944 -8.59 24.12 20.30
N THR A 945 -9.24 24.52 19.22
CA THR A 945 -8.61 25.42 18.25
C THR A 945 -8.53 26.81 18.89
N PRO A 946 -7.35 27.47 18.88
CA PRO A 946 -7.25 28.87 19.24
C PRO A 946 -7.72 29.72 18.05
N GLY A 947 -8.27 30.89 18.33
CA GLY A 947 -8.35 31.96 17.33
C GLY A 947 -8.46 33.30 18.02
N PRO A 948 -8.40 34.40 17.25
CA PRO A 948 -7.52 34.65 16.11
C PRO A 948 -6.07 34.95 16.51
#